data_AF-A0A5Q3LC42-F1
#
_entry.id   AF-A0A5Q3LC42-F1
#
_cell.length_a   1.000
_cell.length_b   1.000
_cell.length_c   1.000
_cell.angle_alpha   90.00
_cell.angle_beta   90.00
_cell.angle_gamma   90.00
#
_symmetry.space_group_name_H-M   'P 1'
#
loop_
_entity.id
_entity.type
_entity.pdbx_description
1 polymer ?
#
loop_
_entity_poly.entity_id
_entity_poly.type
_entity_poly.pdbx_seq_one_letter_code
_entity_poly.pdbx_strand_id
1 'polypeptide(L)'
;MWLPWRGFKRLALSGMFFCLMAHFLFAQSPQAGTRYALLIGINDYDYLSDLEYCATDIQGLQKQLLKSGFDENRVYMMHEEVEDRRLLPSKTAIERLLKMVTNLAQKGDTILVAFSGHGLHLGEESFFCPLDAHPEEKSTLLSVKWVYEQLEQCSAGQKLLIVDACRNRLELPGRRSVLGNSPQGLMNTIQAPPQGILTLTSCDIGEFAMEAEDLSHGVFTHFLLEGLSGQADMNQDGEIGILEIFAYVNRQTKDYVGKNFFELQQPTLRGTINGDFVVATVSGTSAESNDKVLPELNVPSREDSMEVQAKEVSTSSAKTDLQQFTDRYGLNPRDQTFVAELQRFEEASFEEWKQQALAGDTAAQTLYAACLETGVFTDKNVVDALKWYQTAAEQGESFAQYRYARMHHQNPHPEIGMDWELARTWYQKAVDQGSCFAQHNLGYLYFFGASFVQDDQGEYIEDKEKGLALLQMAAAQNFGHSEIRLGDIYLVGYGKIEQDQSEGLRWIQRAIDHGHLPALTYLGQVYLNGLGGVEQDVEKGLELIHSAADQGGTDALINLAYYHEYGRHVEKDLSKALQYTRQAAELNSWNAQYKLGQFYEKGIEVSQSYAEAAKWYRLVAVHDYAAAQYALGLLYQTGRGVSQDYQEAIKWYRLSARLKYREAYYSLSYMYSNGWGVERDLQKAFDWCLKAAEKDQWAAVYRMGRYYEEGEIVSKDYLEALKWYRRAAHLNYAPAAYRVGVLFENGWGVNKDLAEAKKWYQQAADKGYSMAKDRLKELSSD
;
A
#
# COMPACT_ATOMS: atom_id res chain seq x y z
N MET A 1 -5.82 2.56 73.17
CA MET A 1 -6.70 2.69 74.35
C MET A 1 -6.96 4.18 74.56
N TRP A 2 -8.24 4.59 74.42
CA TRP A 2 -8.86 5.85 74.87
C TRP A 2 -8.75 7.13 74.01
N LEU A 3 -9.88 7.43 73.34
CA LEU A 3 -10.43 8.80 73.22
C LEU A 3 -10.89 9.30 74.61
N PRO A 4 -11.08 10.62 74.82
CA PRO A 4 -12.47 11.09 74.78
C PRO A 4 -12.71 12.53 74.24
N TRP A 5 -13.85 12.62 73.58
CA TRP A 5 -14.77 13.74 73.37
C TRP A 5 -15.07 14.65 74.58
N ARG A 6 -15.33 15.95 74.32
CA ARG A 6 -16.36 16.86 74.91
C ARG A 6 -16.55 18.03 73.91
N GLY A 7 -17.69 18.63 73.60
CA GLY A 7 -19.08 18.68 74.09
C GLY A 7 -19.60 20.10 73.72
N PHE A 8 -20.54 20.26 72.80
CA PHE A 8 -22.01 20.35 72.95
C PHE A 8 -22.62 21.79 73.05
N LYS A 9 -23.53 22.06 72.09
CA LYS A 9 -24.89 22.67 72.21
C LYS A 9 -25.09 24.20 72.17
N ARG A 10 -25.90 24.65 71.18
CA ARG A 10 -27.13 25.51 71.21
C ARG A 10 -27.29 26.18 69.82
N LEU A 11 -28.45 26.46 69.20
CA LEU A 11 -29.89 26.40 69.50
C LEU A 11 -30.65 26.49 68.14
N ALA A 12 -31.93 26.15 68.13
CA ALA A 12 -32.77 25.85 66.96
C ALA A 12 -33.56 27.05 66.35
N LEU A 13 -34.30 26.73 65.26
CA LEU A 13 -35.36 27.46 64.51
C LEU A 13 -34.83 28.35 63.36
N SER A 14 -35.31 28.30 62.12
CA SER A 14 -36.54 27.78 61.52
C SER A 14 -36.41 27.78 59.99
N GLY A 15 -37.11 26.88 59.28
CA GLY A 15 -37.26 26.95 57.82
C GLY A 15 -37.36 25.58 57.14
N MET A 16 -38.56 25.00 57.14
CA MET A 16 -38.92 23.90 56.23
C MET A 16 -38.91 24.44 54.79
N PHE A 17 -38.12 23.85 53.90
CA PHE A 17 -38.62 23.30 52.62
C PHE A 17 -37.62 22.28 52.06
N PHE A 18 -38.15 21.08 51.78
CA PHE A 18 -37.50 19.90 51.21
C PHE A 18 -37.20 20.11 49.71
N CYS A 19 -35.99 19.77 49.25
CA CYS A 19 -35.73 18.72 48.24
C CYS A 19 -34.30 18.83 47.64
N LEU A 20 -33.51 17.76 47.87
CA LEU A 20 -32.51 17.15 46.98
C LEU A 20 -31.36 18.03 46.45
N MET A 21 -30.28 18.15 47.24
CA MET A 21 -28.92 18.22 46.70
C MET A 21 -28.16 16.94 47.06
N ALA A 22 -28.11 15.99 46.12
CA ALA A 22 -27.04 15.02 46.02
C ALA A 22 -26.36 15.26 44.68
N HIS A 23 -25.47 16.27 44.63
CA HIS A 23 -24.62 16.46 43.47
C HIS A 23 -23.50 15.43 43.52
N PHE A 24 -23.61 14.48 42.61
CA PHE A 24 -22.54 13.60 42.16
C PHE A 24 -21.27 14.41 41.87
N LEU A 25 -20.18 14.12 42.56
CA LEU A 25 -18.84 14.32 42.03
C LEU A 25 -18.51 13.13 41.15
N PHE A 26 -19.01 13.15 39.91
CA PHE A 26 -18.33 12.41 38.85
C PHE A 26 -17.06 13.21 38.53
N ALA A 27 -15.90 12.61 38.78
CA ALA A 27 -14.70 13.01 38.08
C ALA A 27 -15.00 12.81 36.58
N GLN A 28 -15.16 13.92 35.85
CA GLN A 28 -15.22 13.87 34.40
C GLN A 28 -13.91 13.24 33.92
N SER A 29 -14.01 12.14 33.19
CA SER A 29 -12.93 11.71 32.30
C SER A 29 -12.49 12.90 31.46
N PRO A 30 -11.18 13.11 31.21
CA PRO A 30 -10.75 14.18 30.31
C PRO A 30 -11.49 14.01 28.98
N GLN A 31 -12.25 15.04 28.61
CA GLN A 31 -13.00 15.07 27.38
C GLN A 31 -11.98 14.94 26.23
N ALA A 32 -12.11 13.90 25.41
CA ALA A 32 -11.27 13.76 24.22
C ALA A 32 -11.37 15.05 23.39
N GLY A 33 -10.22 15.62 23.01
CA GLY A 33 -10.17 16.88 22.29
C GLY A 33 -10.86 16.79 20.93
N THR A 34 -11.28 17.94 20.42
CA THR A 34 -11.98 18.05 19.15
C THR A 34 -11.02 17.81 18.00
N ARG A 35 -11.44 17.07 16.98
CA ARG A 35 -10.65 16.81 15.77
C ARG A 35 -11.18 17.64 14.60
N TYR A 36 -10.32 18.42 13.96
CA TYR A 36 -10.64 19.22 12.77
C TYR A 36 -9.81 18.72 11.59
N ALA A 37 -10.41 18.72 10.40
CA ALA A 37 -9.69 18.43 9.17
C ALA A 37 -10.00 19.46 8.07
N LEU A 38 -8.97 19.88 7.34
CA LEU A 38 -9.09 20.64 6.09
C LEU A 38 -8.45 19.81 4.97
N LEU A 39 -9.28 19.31 4.06
CA LEU A 39 -8.89 18.41 2.98
C LEU A 39 -9.03 19.13 1.65
N ILE A 40 -7.93 19.22 0.89
CA ILE A 40 -7.84 19.98 -0.35
C ILE A 40 -7.36 19.02 -1.44
N GLY A 41 -8.15 18.83 -2.49
CA GLY A 41 -7.85 17.94 -3.61
C GLY A 41 -8.26 18.62 -4.89
N ILE A 42 -7.35 18.70 -5.86
CA ILE A 42 -7.56 19.46 -7.09
C ILE A 42 -7.20 18.59 -8.30
N ASN A 43 -8.19 18.30 -9.15
CA ASN A 43 -7.98 17.59 -10.41
C ASN A 43 -7.86 18.55 -11.57
N ASP A 44 -8.88 19.36 -11.80
CA ASP A 44 -8.99 20.20 -13.00
C ASP A 44 -8.45 21.59 -12.71
N TYR A 45 -7.31 21.95 -13.28
CA TYR A 45 -6.63 23.22 -13.01
C TYR A 45 -6.94 24.28 -14.08
N ASP A 46 -7.03 25.56 -13.68
CA ASP A 46 -7.27 26.65 -14.63
C ASP A 46 -6.10 26.88 -15.61
N TYR A 47 -4.86 26.69 -15.13
CA TYR A 47 -3.63 27.04 -15.86
C TYR A 47 -2.54 25.96 -15.84
N LEU A 48 -2.82 24.81 -15.22
CA LEU A 48 -1.92 23.67 -15.13
C LEU A 48 -2.51 22.46 -15.84
N SER A 49 -1.72 21.41 -16.00
CA SER A 49 -2.20 20.10 -16.38
C SER A 49 -3.18 19.56 -15.35
N ASP A 50 -4.18 18.81 -15.82
CA ASP A 50 -5.14 18.16 -14.93
C ASP A 50 -4.53 16.89 -14.29
N LEU A 51 -5.04 16.52 -13.11
CA LEU A 51 -4.72 15.30 -12.36
C LEU A 51 -5.96 14.41 -12.26
N GLU A 52 -5.79 13.10 -12.10
CA GLU A 52 -6.92 12.17 -12.21
C GLU A 52 -7.64 11.90 -10.88
N TYR A 53 -6.91 11.81 -9.76
CA TYR A 53 -7.45 11.21 -8.52
C TYR A 53 -7.45 12.09 -7.26
N CYS A 54 -6.99 13.34 -7.29
CA CYS A 54 -6.90 14.20 -6.09
C CYS A 54 -8.24 14.40 -5.37
N ALA A 55 -9.33 14.64 -6.11
CA ALA A 55 -10.65 14.80 -5.51
C ALA A 55 -11.13 13.48 -4.87
N THR A 56 -10.90 12.35 -5.54
CA THR A 56 -11.22 11.01 -5.03
C THR A 56 -10.38 10.64 -3.80
N ASP A 57 -9.11 11.02 -3.80
CA ASP A 57 -8.14 10.85 -2.70
C ASP A 57 -8.65 11.53 -1.42
N ILE A 58 -9.04 12.80 -1.49
CA ILE A 58 -9.56 13.53 -0.32
C ILE A 58 -10.95 13.08 0.12
N GLN A 59 -11.81 12.62 -0.79
CA GLN A 59 -13.11 12.02 -0.46
C GLN A 59 -12.93 10.70 0.30
N GLY A 60 -11.99 9.87 -0.15
CA GLY A 60 -11.58 8.66 0.56
C GLY A 60 -11.09 8.99 1.97
N LEU A 61 -10.24 10.00 2.08
CA LEU A 61 -9.66 10.42 3.37
C LEU A 61 -10.74 10.96 4.32
N GLN A 62 -11.66 11.81 3.83
CA GLN A 62 -12.81 12.28 4.61
C GLN A 62 -13.58 11.10 5.21
N LYS A 63 -13.95 10.12 4.37
CA LYS A 63 -14.73 8.96 4.80
C LYS A 63 -14.03 8.15 5.89
N GLN A 64 -12.71 8.00 5.81
CA GLN A 64 -11.94 7.31 6.87
C GLN A 64 -11.89 8.15 8.14
N LEU A 65 -11.60 9.46 8.03
CA LEU A 65 -11.53 10.35 9.21
C LEU A 65 -12.86 10.37 9.97
N LEU A 66 -14.01 10.38 9.29
CA LEU A 66 -15.33 10.33 9.94
C LEU A 66 -15.56 9.03 10.72
N LYS A 67 -15.12 7.88 10.18
CA LYS A 67 -15.16 6.60 10.91
C LYS A 67 -14.25 6.60 12.14
N SER A 68 -13.18 7.38 12.08
CA SER A 68 -12.17 7.52 13.11
C SER A 68 -12.43 8.66 14.11
N GLY A 69 -13.70 9.05 14.25
CA GLY A 69 -14.14 9.97 15.29
C GLY A 69 -14.00 11.45 14.96
N PHE A 70 -13.72 11.84 13.72
CA PHE A 70 -13.85 13.23 13.30
C PHE A 70 -15.33 13.60 13.12
N ASP A 71 -15.72 14.78 13.61
CA ASP A 71 -17.07 15.30 13.44
C ASP A 71 -17.26 15.83 12.00
N GLU A 72 -18.33 15.40 11.34
CA GLU A 72 -18.67 15.81 9.97
C GLU A 72 -18.75 17.33 9.79
N ASN A 73 -19.17 18.07 10.83
CA ASN A 73 -19.23 19.53 10.81
C ASN A 73 -17.86 20.20 10.98
N ARG A 74 -16.80 19.42 11.15
CA ARG A 74 -15.42 19.87 11.41
C ARG A 74 -14.42 19.30 10.40
N VAL A 75 -14.90 18.54 9.41
CA VAL A 75 -14.12 18.08 8.26
C VAL A 75 -14.53 18.90 7.04
N TYR A 76 -13.68 19.85 6.66
CA TYR A 76 -13.89 20.75 5.54
C TYR A 76 -13.19 20.18 4.31
N MET A 77 -13.95 19.92 3.24
CA MET A 77 -13.44 19.38 2.00
C MET A 77 -13.52 20.42 0.88
N MET A 78 -12.43 20.59 0.14
CA MET A 78 -12.28 21.56 -0.95
C MET A 78 -11.82 20.84 -2.21
N HIS A 79 -12.64 20.86 -3.27
CA HIS A 79 -12.32 20.38 -4.61
C HIS A 79 -13.12 21.17 -5.66
N GLU A 80 -12.75 21.10 -6.93
CA GLU A 80 -13.34 21.86 -8.04
C GLU A 80 -14.83 21.55 -8.29
N GLU A 81 -15.28 20.33 -7.98
CA GLU A 81 -16.66 19.89 -8.20
C GLU A 81 -17.64 20.22 -7.04
N VAL A 82 -17.22 20.94 -5.98
CA VAL A 82 -18.11 21.28 -4.85
C VAL A 82 -19.25 22.23 -5.24
N GLU A 83 -20.46 21.97 -4.74
CA GLU A 83 -21.61 22.86 -4.98
C GLU A 83 -21.47 24.23 -4.32
N ASP A 84 -20.92 24.27 -3.10
CA ASP A 84 -20.68 25.51 -2.38
C ASP A 84 -19.40 26.18 -2.89
N ARG A 85 -19.57 27.25 -3.68
CA ARG A 85 -18.47 28.04 -4.23
C ARG A 85 -17.49 28.58 -3.18
N ARG A 86 -17.88 28.64 -1.90
CA ARG A 86 -16.98 29.03 -0.79
C ARG A 86 -15.94 27.96 -0.47
N LEU A 87 -16.15 26.72 -0.91
CA LEU A 87 -15.25 25.57 -0.74
C LEU A 87 -14.42 25.27 -2.00
N LEU A 88 -14.55 26.07 -3.06
CA LEU A 88 -13.65 25.96 -4.22
C LEU A 88 -12.21 26.22 -3.75
N PRO A 89 -11.23 25.38 -4.14
CA PRO A 89 -9.85 25.44 -3.64
C PRO A 89 -9.02 26.56 -4.28
N SER A 90 -9.56 27.78 -4.36
CA SER A 90 -8.76 28.97 -4.70
C SER A 90 -7.85 29.36 -3.54
N LYS A 91 -6.75 30.05 -3.83
CA LYS A 91 -5.80 30.51 -2.81
C LYS A 91 -6.51 31.23 -1.66
N THR A 92 -7.38 32.19 -1.99
CA THR A 92 -8.06 33.02 -1.00
C THR A 92 -9.03 32.20 -0.13
N ALA A 93 -9.71 31.20 -0.71
CA ALA A 93 -10.63 30.35 0.03
C ALA A 93 -9.88 29.42 0.99
N ILE A 94 -8.76 28.83 0.54
CA ILE A 94 -7.90 27.98 1.37
C ILE A 94 -7.34 28.80 2.54
N GLU A 95 -6.78 29.98 2.28
CA GLU A 95 -6.22 30.83 3.33
C GLU A 95 -7.26 31.20 4.40
N ARG A 96 -8.49 31.53 3.97
CA ARG A 96 -9.59 31.87 4.87
C ARG A 96 -10.01 30.68 5.73
N LEU A 97 -10.16 29.49 5.15
CA LEU A 97 -10.60 28.30 5.90
C LEU A 97 -9.51 27.80 6.83
N LEU A 98 -8.25 27.78 6.39
CA LEU A 98 -7.13 27.40 7.26
C LEU A 98 -7.08 28.30 8.50
N LYS A 99 -7.13 29.64 8.31
CA LYS A 99 -7.21 30.60 9.42
C LYS A 99 -8.41 30.36 10.33
N MET A 100 -9.57 30.02 9.78
CA MET A 100 -10.77 29.76 10.56
C MET A 100 -10.59 28.50 11.42
N VAL A 101 -10.13 27.39 10.84
CA VAL A 101 -9.93 26.13 11.54
C VAL A 101 -8.84 26.25 12.61
N THR A 102 -7.72 26.91 12.31
CA THR A 102 -6.62 27.11 13.28
C THR A 102 -7.01 27.99 14.45
N ASN A 103 -7.89 28.98 14.26
CA ASN A 103 -8.40 29.85 15.32
C ASN A 103 -9.45 29.17 16.21
N LEU A 104 -10.13 28.12 15.73
CA LEU A 104 -11.14 27.41 16.52
C LEU A 104 -10.53 26.37 17.48
N ALA A 105 -9.37 25.82 17.13
CA ALA A 105 -8.77 24.72 17.88
C ALA A 105 -8.12 25.15 19.20
N GLN A 106 -8.27 24.32 20.22
CA GLN A 106 -7.76 24.51 21.58
C GLN A 106 -6.67 23.49 21.92
N LYS A 107 -6.03 23.62 23.09
CA LYS A 107 -4.87 22.82 23.50
C LYS A 107 -5.07 21.29 23.47
N GLY A 108 -6.29 20.81 23.65
CA GLY A 108 -6.60 19.37 23.58
C GLY A 108 -6.88 18.86 22.17
N ASP A 109 -7.07 19.75 21.20
CA ASP A 109 -7.60 19.43 19.87
C ASP A 109 -6.52 18.93 18.90
N THR A 110 -6.97 18.23 17.86
CA THR A 110 -6.15 17.77 16.73
C THR A 110 -6.56 18.54 15.47
N ILE A 111 -5.59 19.08 14.73
CA ILE A 111 -5.78 19.60 13.38
C ILE A 111 -5.06 18.70 12.37
N LEU A 112 -5.78 18.31 11.33
CA LEU A 112 -5.24 17.67 10.13
C LEU A 112 -5.47 18.58 8.92
N VAL A 113 -4.42 18.86 8.16
CA VAL A 113 -4.51 19.51 6.86
C VAL A 113 -3.99 18.54 5.81
N ALA A 114 -4.76 18.22 4.79
CA ALA A 114 -4.32 17.37 3.68
C ALA A 114 -4.40 18.15 2.37
N PHE A 115 -3.34 18.07 1.58
CA PHE A 115 -3.29 18.66 0.24
C PHE A 115 -2.89 17.59 -0.78
N SER A 116 -3.75 17.34 -1.76
CA SER A 116 -3.51 16.47 -2.92
C SER A 116 -3.62 17.30 -4.21
N GLY A 117 -2.56 17.36 -5.01
CA GLY A 117 -2.53 18.21 -6.20
C GLY A 117 -1.12 18.50 -6.72
N HIS A 118 -0.96 19.62 -7.43
CA HIS A 118 0.35 20.10 -7.88
C HIS A 118 1.10 20.87 -6.79
N GLY A 119 2.40 20.64 -6.74
CA GLY A 119 3.38 21.39 -5.97
C GLY A 119 4.42 22.04 -6.87
N LEU A 120 4.96 23.17 -6.43
CA LEU A 120 5.97 23.92 -7.16
C LEU A 120 7.05 24.43 -6.22
N HIS A 121 8.32 24.39 -6.67
CA HIS A 121 9.44 24.98 -5.97
C HIS A 121 9.99 26.16 -6.77
N LEU A 122 10.03 27.36 -6.18
CA LEU A 122 10.52 28.59 -6.82
C LEU A 122 11.59 29.26 -5.95
N GLY A 123 12.85 29.20 -6.38
CA GLY A 123 13.98 29.73 -5.62
C GLY A 123 14.23 28.89 -4.37
N GLU A 124 14.10 29.49 -3.18
CA GLU A 124 14.27 28.78 -1.89
C GLU A 124 12.93 28.44 -1.21
N GLU A 125 11.80 28.62 -1.91
CA GLU A 125 10.46 28.43 -1.33
C GLU A 125 9.63 27.40 -2.09
N SER A 126 8.89 26.57 -1.34
CA SER A 126 7.92 25.61 -1.90
C SER A 126 6.49 26.10 -1.75
N PHE A 127 5.66 25.72 -2.72
CA PHE A 127 4.29 26.17 -2.88
C PHE A 127 3.37 25.01 -3.22
N PHE A 128 2.20 24.98 -2.58
CA PHE A 128 1.05 24.27 -3.12
C PHE A 128 0.43 25.10 -4.25
N CYS A 129 -0.14 24.44 -5.26
CA CYS A 129 -0.85 25.10 -6.35
C CYS A 129 -2.37 25.00 -6.12
N PRO A 130 -3.04 26.08 -5.69
CA PRO A 130 -4.50 26.18 -5.68
C PRO A 130 -5.12 26.05 -7.08
N LEU A 131 -6.45 25.96 -7.14
CA LEU A 131 -7.20 25.87 -8.41
C LEU A 131 -6.85 26.99 -9.40
N ASP A 132 -6.70 28.20 -8.86
CA ASP A 132 -6.39 29.44 -9.57
C ASP A 132 -4.87 29.71 -9.71
N ALA A 133 -4.03 28.70 -9.48
CA ALA A 133 -2.58 28.82 -9.57
C ALA A 133 -2.13 29.05 -11.01
N HIS A 134 -1.36 30.12 -11.21
CA HIS A 134 -0.62 30.37 -12.44
C HIS A 134 0.89 30.23 -12.15
N PRO A 135 1.63 29.33 -12.84
CA PRO A 135 3.03 28.99 -12.51
C PRO A 135 4.00 30.18 -12.52
N GLU A 136 3.72 31.17 -13.38
CA GLU A 136 4.55 32.36 -13.53
C GLU A 136 4.19 33.48 -12.53
N GLU A 137 3.07 33.35 -11.82
CA GLU A 137 2.57 34.38 -10.89
C GLU A 137 2.61 33.88 -9.45
N LYS A 138 3.75 34.10 -8.77
CA LYS A 138 3.96 33.70 -7.36
C LYS A 138 2.84 34.13 -6.40
N SER A 139 2.12 35.22 -6.70
CA SER A 139 0.98 35.70 -5.90
C SER A 139 -0.24 34.76 -5.91
N THR A 140 -0.38 33.89 -6.91
CA THR A 140 -1.48 32.91 -7.02
C THR A 140 -1.18 31.60 -6.27
N LEU A 141 0.08 31.39 -5.89
CA LEU A 141 0.55 30.18 -5.22
C LEU A 141 0.37 30.25 -3.70
N LEU A 142 0.17 29.09 -3.05
CA LEU A 142 0.05 28.98 -1.60
C LEU A 142 1.38 28.55 -0.98
N SER A 143 2.04 29.45 -0.25
CA SER A 143 3.33 29.17 0.37
C SER A 143 3.22 28.09 1.45
N VAL A 144 4.04 27.04 1.36
CA VAL A 144 4.13 25.99 2.40
C VAL A 144 4.59 26.58 3.73
N LYS A 145 5.53 27.53 3.69
CA LYS A 145 5.99 28.27 4.88
C LYS A 145 4.83 29.00 5.56
N TRP A 146 3.96 29.64 4.78
CA TRP A 146 2.79 30.33 5.32
C TRP A 146 1.81 29.34 5.99
N VAL A 147 1.58 28.16 5.40
CA VAL A 147 0.76 27.10 6.00
C VAL A 147 1.34 26.68 7.36
N TYR A 148 2.66 26.47 7.44
CA TYR A 148 3.33 26.17 8.71
C TYR A 148 3.19 27.29 9.73
N GLU A 149 3.32 28.57 9.35
CA GLU A 149 3.10 29.70 10.26
C GLU A 149 1.68 29.71 10.85
N GLN A 150 0.66 29.34 10.06
CA GLN A 150 -0.72 29.23 10.57
C GLN A 150 -0.87 28.06 11.54
N LEU A 151 -0.26 26.92 11.25
CA LEU A 151 -0.27 25.76 12.14
C LEU A 151 0.51 26.04 13.43
N GLU A 152 1.64 26.73 13.37
CA GLU A 152 2.44 27.08 14.55
C GLU A 152 1.66 27.97 15.52
N GLN A 153 0.95 28.98 15.00
CA GLN A 153 0.08 29.88 15.76
C GLN A 153 -1.17 29.18 16.33
N CYS A 154 -1.54 28.01 15.80
CA CYS A 154 -2.68 27.27 16.30
C CYS A 154 -2.42 26.72 17.71
N SER A 155 -3.44 26.77 18.57
CA SER A 155 -3.34 26.23 19.93
C SER A 155 -3.50 24.71 20.02
N ALA A 156 -3.85 24.02 18.93
CA ALA A 156 -4.02 22.57 18.89
C ALA A 156 -2.82 21.82 19.48
N GLY A 157 -3.09 20.77 20.27
CA GLY A 157 -2.04 19.92 20.85
C GLY A 157 -1.38 19.01 19.81
N GLN A 158 -2.14 18.64 18.78
CA GLN A 158 -1.69 17.78 17.68
C GLN A 158 -1.95 18.45 16.34
N LYS A 159 -0.94 18.49 15.47
CA LYS A 159 -1.00 19.14 14.15
C LYS A 159 -0.32 18.25 13.11
N LEU A 160 -1.08 17.83 12.10
CA LEU A 160 -0.61 16.98 11.02
C LEU A 160 -0.88 17.63 9.66
N LEU A 161 0.15 17.73 8.84
CA LEU A 161 0.08 18.11 7.44
C LEU A 161 0.33 16.87 6.57
N ILE A 162 -0.62 16.50 5.72
CA ILE A 162 -0.48 15.41 4.74
C ILE A 162 -0.30 16.06 3.36
N VAL A 163 0.77 15.68 2.66
CA VAL A 163 1.16 16.29 1.38
C VAL A 163 1.26 15.21 0.31
N ASP A 164 0.27 15.14 -0.56
CA ASP A 164 0.30 14.39 -1.81
C ASP A 164 0.44 15.33 -3.01
N ALA A 165 1.49 16.15 -2.98
CA ALA A 165 1.66 17.29 -3.87
C ALA A 165 2.92 17.22 -4.75
N CYS A 166 3.54 16.06 -4.88
CA CYS A 166 4.86 15.89 -5.49
C CYS A 166 4.83 15.63 -7.00
N ARG A 167 3.69 15.94 -7.64
CA ARG A 167 3.44 15.69 -9.05
C ARG A 167 4.04 16.87 -9.84
N ASN A 168 5.36 16.86 -10.04
CA ASN A 168 6.12 18.05 -10.50
C ASN A 168 6.23 18.20 -12.04
N ARG A 169 5.51 17.41 -12.84
CA ARG A 169 5.43 17.63 -14.30
C ARG A 169 4.33 18.63 -14.61
N LEU A 170 4.65 19.92 -14.48
CA LEU A 170 3.75 20.99 -14.90
C LEU A 170 3.78 21.06 -16.43
N GLU A 171 2.77 20.48 -17.08
CA GLU A 171 2.54 20.68 -18.51
C GLU A 171 1.56 21.84 -18.69
N LEU A 172 1.93 22.83 -19.51
CA LEU A 172 0.99 23.89 -19.90
C LEU A 172 0.08 23.32 -21.00
N PRO A 173 -1.25 23.49 -20.91
CA PRO A 173 -2.18 23.02 -21.93
C PRO A 173 -1.74 23.45 -23.34
N GLY A 174 -1.42 22.47 -24.20
CA GLY A 174 -1.05 22.72 -25.61
C GLY A 174 0.41 23.10 -25.88
N ARG A 175 1.35 23.00 -24.92
CA ARG A 175 2.80 23.20 -25.14
C ARG A 175 3.63 22.09 -24.49
N ARG A 176 4.71 21.64 -25.16
CA ARG A 176 5.78 20.87 -24.49
C ARG A 176 6.46 21.78 -23.46
N SER A 177 6.67 21.24 -22.26
CA SER A 177 7.16 21.93 -21.05
C SER A 177 8.28 22.95 -21.31
N VAL A 178 8.07 24.20 -20.86
CA VAL A 178 8.99 25.34 -21.04
C VAL A 178 9.69 25.74 -19.73
N LEU A 179 9.31 25.15 -18.59
CA LEU A 179 9.98 25.45 -17.31
C LEU A 179 11.23 24.59 -17.15
N GLY A 180 12.28 25.00 -17.87
CA GLY A 180 13.64 24.59 -17.62
C GLY A 180 14.13 25.19 -16.30
N ASN A 181 14.25 24.35 -15.29
CA ASN A 181 15.31 24.30 -14.28
C ASN A 181 14.99 23.10 -13.38
N SER A 182 15.99 22.25 -13.15
CA SER A 182 16.02 21.07 -12.26
C SER A 182 14.75 20.83 -11.43
N PRO A 183 14.03 19.69 -11.61
CA PRO A 183 12.90 19.30 -10.76
C PRO A 183 13.41 18.86 -9.38
N GLN A 184 14.05 19.75 -8.64
CA GLN A 184 14.17 19.63 -7.19
C GLN A 184 12.75 19.80 -6.67
N GLY A 185 12.07 18.68 -6.45
CA GLY A 185 10.66 18.66 -6.09
C GLY A 185 10.34 19.55 -4.89
N LEU A 186 9.04 19.81 -4.69
CA LEU A 186 8.44 20.55 -3.57
C LEU A 186 9.09 20.33 -2.17
N MET A 187 9.80 19.22 -1.99
CA MET A 187 10.27 18.70 -0.71
C MET A 187 11.32 19.53 0.03
N ASN A 188 12.08 20.43 -0.61
CA ASN A 188 13.16 21.19 0.05
C ASN A 188 12.72 21.92 1.34
N THR A 189 11.63 22.71 1.32
CA THR A 189 11.17 23.40 2.54
C THR A 189 10.28 22.53 3.42
N ILE A 190 9.68 21.47 2.89
CA ILE A 190 8.89 20.52 3.67
C ILE A 190 9.80 19.69 4.58
N GLN A 191 11.10 19.62 4.28
CA GLN A 191 12.07 18.83 5.02
C GLN A 191 12.19 19.17 6.51
N ALA A 192 11.92 20.41 6.89
CA ALA A 192 12.08 20.92 8.24
C ALA A 192 10.80 21.61 8.72
N PRO A 193 9.73 20.85 9.05
CA PRO A 193 8.54 21.44 9.63
C PRO A 193 8.88 22.07 11.01
N PRO A 194 8.22 23.17 11.41
CA PRO A 194 8.42 23.76 12.73
C PRO A 194 8.06 22.81 13.88
N GLN A 195 8.55 23.15 15.07
CA GLN A 195 8.35 22.34 16.27
C GLN A 195 6.84 22.15 16.57
N GLY A 196 6.44 20.90 16.84
CA GLY A 196 5.06 20.55 17.17
C GLY A 196 4.13 20.39 15.95
N ILE A 197 4.67 20.33 14.74
CA ILE A 197 3.94 20.01 13.52
C ILE A 197 4.55 18.75 12.91
N LEU A 198 3.70 17.76 12.62
CA LEU A 198 4.08 16.59 11.84
C LEU A 198 3.69 16.79 10.37
N THR A 199 4.55 16.36 9.45
CA THR A 199 4.28 16.40 8.02
C THR A 199 4.55 15.05 7.39
N LEU A 200 3.52 14.45 6.79
CA LEU A 200 3.58 13.19 6.05
C LEU A 200 3.48 13.49 4.55
N THR A 201 4.54 13.20 3.80
CA THR A 201 4.63 13.46 2.35
C THR A 201 4.51 12.18 1.54
N SER A 202 4.03 12.28 0.30
CA SER A 202 3.82 11.13 -0.57
C SER A 202 5.09 10.59 -1.25
N CYS A 203 6.17 11.36 -1.29
CA CYS A 203 7.49 10.93 -1.75
C CYS A 203 8.62 11.78 -1.09
N ASP A 204 9.89 11.40 -1.32
CA ASP A 204 11.07 12.14 -0.86
C ASP A 204 11.59 13.13 -1.92
N ILE A 205 12.67 13.87 -1.64
CA ILE A 205 13.29 14.79 -2.62
C ILE A 205 13.70 14.01 -3.87
N GLY A 206 13.36 14.56 -5.03
CA GLY A 206 13.78 14.04 -6.33
C GLY A 206 12.92 12.88 -6.83
N GLU A 207 11.91 12.48 -6.06
CA GLU A 207 10.95 11.46 -6.43
C GLU A 207 9.62 12.05 -6.91
N PHE A 208 8.76 11.19 -7.47
CA PHE A 208 7.44 11.57 -7.98
C PHE A 208 6.35 10.77 -7.28
N ALA A 209 5.21 11.41 -7.02
CA ALA A 209 4.02 10.70 -6.61
C ALA A 209 3.35 10.06 -7.84
N MET A 210 3.14 8.75 -7.78
CA MET A 210 2.57 7.95 -8.87
C MET A 210 1.05 7.80 -8.70
N GLU A 211 0.37 7.73 -9.84
CA GLU A 211 -1.05 7.36 -9.94
C GLU A 211 -1.16 5.98 -10.57
N ALA A 212 -2.10 5.18 -10.07
CA ALA A 212 -2.30 3.81 -10.52
C ALA A 212 -3.78 3.58 -10.84
N GLU A 213 -4.09 3.35 -12.12
CA GLU A 213 -5.46 3.13 -12.61
C GLU A 213 -6.14 1.93 -11.93
N ASP A 214 -5.37 0.89 -11.58
CA ASP A 214 -5.84 -0.27 -10.83
C ASP A 214 -6.08 -0.01 -9.33
N LEU A 215 -5.58 1.11 -8.78
CA LEU A 215 -5.85 1.53 -7.40
C LEU A 215 -6.94 2.59 -7.30
N SER A 216 -7.30 3.23 -8.40
CA SER A 216 -8.29 4.32 -8.48
C SER A 216 -7.96 5.52 -7.56
N HIS A 217 -6.69 5.68 -7.22
CA HIS A 217 -6.14 6.63 -6.24
C HIS A 217 -4.67 6.92 -6.59
N GLY A 218 -4.12 8.01 -6.06
CA GLY A 218 -2.67 8.14 -5.95
C GLY A 218 -2.11 6.97 -5.12
N VAL A 219 -0.98 6.36 -5.51
CA VAL A 219 -0.47 5.14 -4.87
C VAL A 219 -0.26 5.32 -3.36
N PHE A 220 0.33 6.45 -2.98
CA PHE A 220 0.49 6.84 -1.57
C PHE A 220 -0.86 6.95 -0.86
N THR A 221 -1.81 7.66 -1.47
CA THR A 221 -3.12 7.89 -0.86
C THR A 221 -3.90 6.59 -0.72
N HIS A 222 -3.83 5.69 -1.70
CA HIS A 222 -4.44 4.36 -1.61
C HIS A 222 -4.00 3.64 -0.33
N PHE A 223 -2.70 3.54 -0.09
CA PHE A 223 -2.18 2.87 1.10
C PHE A 223 -2.40 3.66 2.38
N LEU A 224 -2.49 4.99 2.32
CA LEU A 224 -2.93 5.81 3.45
C LEU A 224 -4.35 5.44 3.87
N LEU A 225 -5.26 5.28 2.91
CA LEU A 225 -6.64 4.88 3.17
C LEU A 225 -6.76 3.44 3.69
N GLU A 226 -6.01 2.50 3.12
CA GLU A 226 -5.98 1.12 3.62
C GLU A 226 -5.43 1.08 5.05
N GLY A 227 -4.34 1.79 5.32
CA GLY A 227 -3.75 1.86 6.65
C GLY A 227 -4.73 2.42 7.67
N LEU A 228 -5.35 3.57 7.40
CA LEU A 228 -6.35 4.21 8.26
C LEU A 228 -7.62 3.36 8.47
N SER A 229 -7.89 2.39 7.60
CA SER A 229 -9.00 1.46 7.78
C SER A 229 -8.74 0.34 8.81
N GLY A 230 -7.56 0.33 9.42
CA GLY A 230 -7.12 -0.66 10.40
C GLY A 230 -6.04 -1.63 9.89
N GLN A 231 -5.58 -1.52 8.64
CA GLN A 231 -4.44 -2.33 8.18
C GLN A 231 -3.10 -1.88 8.79
N ALA A 232 -3.05 -0.64 9.27
CA ALA A 232 -1.90 -0.10 9.97
C ALA A 232 -1.94 -0.36 11.48
N ASP A 233 -3.05 -0.85 12.05
CA ASP A 233 -3.14 -1.19 13.48
C ASP A 233 -2.28 -2.43 13.76
N MET A 234 -1.01 -2.21 14.09
CA MET A 234 -0.02 -3.27 14.20
C MET A 234 -0.07 -3.96 15.57
N ASN A 235 -0.49 -3.22 16.60
CA ASN A 235 -0.58 -3.68 17.97
C ASN A 235 -1.98 -4.23 18.34
N GLN A 236 -2.97 -4.10 17.44
CA GLN A 236 -4.35 -4.54 17.60
C GLN A 236 -5.07 -3.89 18.79
N ASP A 237 -4.69 -2.66 19.14
CA ASP A 237 -5.34 -1.92 20.22
C ASP A 237 -6.58 -1.13 19.76
N GLY A 238 -6.85 -1.14 18.45
CA GLY A 238 -7.98 -0.44 17.84
C GLY A 238 -7.75 1.05 17.64
N GLU A 239 -6.54 1.55 17.91
CA GLU A 239 -6.05 2.88 17.57
C GLU A 239 -5.02 2.78 16.44
N ILE A 240 -4.85 3.85 15.67
CA ILE A 240 -3.87 3.92 14.58
C ILE A 240 -3.01 5.14 14.83
N GLY A 241 -1.79 4.89 15.29
CA GLY A 241 -0.78 5.91 15.54
C GLY A 241 -0.17 6.49 14.26
N ILE A 242 0.43 7.68 14.34
CA ILE A 242 1.10 8.32 13.21
C ILE A 242 2.31 7.51 12.69
N LEU A 243 3.00 6.81 13.59
CA LEU A 243 4.14 5.97 13.24
C LEU A 243 3.70 4.68 12.54
N GLU A 244 2.62 4.08 13.01
CA GLU A 244 2.00 2.90 12.41
C GLU A 244 1.52 3.17 10.99
N ILE A 245 0.76 4.26 10.82
CA ILE A 245 0.28 4.65 9.49
C ILE A 245 1.45 4.99 8.58
N PHE A 246 2.47 5.69 9.07
CA PHE A 246 3.66 6.00 8.28
C PHE A 246 4.40 4.73 7.84
N ALA A 247 4.69 3.82 8.76
CA ALA A 247 5.41 2.58 8.46
C ALA A 247 4.67 1.73 7.43
N TYR A 248 3.34 1.60 7.59
CA TYR A 248 2.49 0.90 6.64
C TYR A 248 2.53 1.56 5.25
N VAL A 249 2.24 2.85 5.18
CA VAL A 249 2.14 3.59 3.91
C VAL A 249 3.48 3.64 3.19
N ASN A 250 4.57 3.93 3.91
CA ASN A 250 5.91 3.98 3.35
C ASN A 250 6.26 2.66 2.66
N ARG A 251 6.03 1.53 3.35
CA ARG A 251 6.33 0.21 2.83
C ARG A 251 5.50 -0.17 1.63
N GLN A 252 4.17 -0.05 1.73
CA GLN A 252 3.29 -0.49 0.65
C GLN A 252 3.48 0.36 -0.61
N THR A 253 3.70 1.67 -0.45
CA THR A 253 4.01 2.57 -1.56
C THR A 253 5.32 2.16 -2.25
N LYS A 254 6.40 1.96 -1.49
CA LYS A 254 7.69 1.50 -2.04
C LYS A 254 7.57 0.18 -2.79
N ASP A 255 6.91 -0.81 -2.16
CA ASP A 255 6.74 -2.15 -2.73
C ASP A 255 5.92 -2.09 -4.03
N TYR A 256 4.84 -1.34 -4.03
CA TYR A 256 3.95 -1.22 -5.18
C TYR A 256 4.61 -0.43 -6.31
N VAL A 257 5.22 0.72 -6.02
CA VAL A 257 5.84 1.56 -7.05
C VAL A 257 7.07 0.88 -7.64
N GLY A 258 7.92 0.28 -6.81
CA GLY A 258 9.06 -0.50 -7.27
C GLY A 258 8.63 -1.70 -8.14
N LYS A 259 7.49 -2.34 -7.83
CA LYS A 259 6.99 -3.49 -8.58
C LYS A 259 6.31 -3.13 -9.90
N ASN A 260 5.49 -2.07 -9.91
CA ASN A 260 4.58 -1.77 -11.02
C ASN A 260 5.07 -0.65 -11.93
N PHE A 261 5.88 0.26 -11.39
CA PHE A 261 6.41 1.40 -12.14
C PHE A 261 7.93 1.36 -12.28
N PHE A 262 8.62 0.54 -11.48
CA PHE A 262 10.10 0.49 -11.41
C PHE A 262 10.72 1.87 -11.09
N GLU A 263 9.96 2.69 -10.36
CA GLU A 263 10.35 4.01 -9.89
C GLU A 263 10.55 4.00 -8.37
N LEU A 264 11.10 5.08 -7.85
CA LEU A 264 11.13 5.34 -6.41
C LEU A 264 9.97 6.26 -6.03
N GLN A 265 9.22 5.83 -5.03
CA GLN A 265 8.29 6.67 -4.29
C GLN A 265 8.35 6.28 -2.82
N GLN A 266 8.94 7.15 -2.02
CA GLN A 266 9.23 6.94 -0.61
C GLN A 266 8.51 8.00 0.21
N PRO A 267 7.32 7.69 0.75
CA PRO A 267 6.63 8.59 1.65
C PRO A 267 7.55 9.02 2.81
N THR A 268 7.52 10.27 3.27
CA THR A 268 8.36 10.71 4.40
C THR A 268 7.53 11.29 5.52
N LEU A 269 7.83 10.95 6.78
CA LEU A 269 7.26 11.59 7.96
C LEU A 269 8.33 12.49 8.60
N ARG A 270 7.98 13.75 8.85
CA ARG A 270 8.90 14.77 9.35
C ARG A 270 8.28 15.55 10.50
N GLY A 271 9.11 16.05 11.41
CA GLY A 271 8.70 16.82 12.59
C GLY A 271 8.89 16.06 13.89
N THR A 272 8.51 16.70 14.99
CA THR A 272 8.66 16.14 16.34
C THR A 272 7.32 15.58 16.80
N ILE A 273 7.30 14.29 17.14
CA ILE A 273 6.16 13.63 17.77
C ILE A 273 6.27 13.92 19.28
N ASN A 274 5.17 14.33 19.90
CA ASN A 274 5.09 14.50 21.36
C ASN A 274 3.98 13.58 21.87
N GLY A 275 4.34 12.46 22.52
CA GLY A 275 3.39 11.46 22.99
C GLY A 275 2.61 10.75 21.87
N ASP A 276 1.57 10.02 22.24
CA ASP A 276 0.78 9.23 21.29
C ASP A 276 -0.02 10.13 20.34
N PHE A 277 0.35 10.13 19.05
CA PHE A 277 -0.41 10.78 17.99
C PHE A 277 -1.34 9.75 17.34
N VAL A 278 -2.56 9.62 17.87
CA VAL A 278 -3.60 8.76 17.30
C VAL A 278 -4.25 9.48 16.13
N VAL A 279 -3.98 9.01 14.92
CA VAL A 279 -4.58 9.54 13.70
C VAL A 279 -6.01 9.04 13.54
N ALA A 280 -6.23 7.75 13.85
CA ALA A 280 -7.51 7.11 13.65
C ALA A 280 -7.84 6.06 14.72
N THR A 281 -9.11 5.69 14.84
CA THR A 281 -9.59 4.58 15.67
C THR A 281 -10.46 3.64 14.82
N VAL A 282 -10.37 2.35 15.08
CA VAL A 282 -11.08 1.29 14.36
C VAL A 282 -12.42 1.04 15.06
N SER A 283 -13.51 1.58 14.51
CA SER A 283 -14.84 1.38 15.09
C SER A 283 -15.33 -0.05 14.84
N GLY A 284 -15.25 -0.94 15.85
CA GLY A 284 -15.77 -2.31 15.67
C GLY A 284 -15.43 -3.41 16.68
N THR A 285 -15.09 -3.14 17.94
CA THR A 285 -15.23 -4.14 19.01
C THR A 285 -15.61 -3.46 20.32
N SER A 286 -16.87 -3.63 20.73
CA SER A 286 -17.20 -3.62 22.16
C SER A 286 -16.32 -4.66 22.83
N ALA A 287 -15.56 -4.24 23.84
CA ALA A 287 -14.79 -5.13 24.70
C ALA A 287 -15.73 -6.15 25.37
N GLU A 288 -15.87 -7.32 24.76
CA GLU A 288 -16.07 -8.55 25.51
C GLU A 288 -14.67 -9.07 25.86
N SER A 289 -14.28 -8.85 27.11
CA SER A 289 -13.17 -9.54 27.74
C SER A 289 -13.43 -11.05 27.66
N ASN A 290 -12.91 -11.69 26.61
CA ASN A 290 -12.71 -13.13 26.62
C ASN A 290 -11.37 -13.40 27.28
N ASP A 291 -11.38 -13.42 28.61
CA ASP A 291 -10.47 -14.29 29.37
C ASP A 291 -10.76 -15.73 28.95
N LYS A 292 -10.21 -16.15 27.80
CA LYS A 292 -10.09 -17.56 27.44
C LYS A 292 -8.69 -17.99 27.81
N VAL A 293 -8.59 -18.43 29.06
CA VAL A 293 -7.66 -19.49 29.46
C VAL A 293 -7.71 -20.56 28.37
N LEU A 294 -6.60 -20.72 27.64
CA LEU A 294 -6.43 -21.83 26.70
C LEU A 294 -6.63 -23.13 27.47
N PRO A 295 -7.58 -24.01 27.09
CA PRO A 295 -7.66 -25.32 27.70
C PRO A 295 -6.43 -26.14 27.30
N GLU A 296 -5.73 -26.68 28.29
CA GLU A 296 -4.82 -27.81 28.10
C GLU A 296 -5.57 -28.90 27.31
N LEU A 297 -5.13 -29.17 26.08
CA LEU A 297 -5.67 -30.25 25.27
C LEU A 297 -4.59 -31.32 25.08
N ASN A 298 -4.88 -32.43 25.74
CA ASN A 298 -4.21 -33.72 25.73
C ASN A 298 -3.55 -34.10 24.40
N VAL A 299 -2.27 -34.44 24.52
CA VAL A 299 -1.49 -35.22 23.56
C VAL A 299 -2.18 -36.58 23.35
N PRO A 300 -2.46 -37.01 22.10
CA PRO A 300 -2.78 -38.40 21.84
C PRO A 300 -1.50 -39.23 21.91
N SER A 301 -1.46 -40.17 22.85
CA SER A 301 -0.56 -41.31 22.79
C SER A 301 -1.06 -42.27 21.70
N ARG A 302 -0.18 -42.63 20.76
CA ARG A 302 -0.17 -43.98 20.20
C ARG A 302 1.17 -44.30 19.55
N GLU A 303 1.80 -45.30 20.16
CA GLU A 303 2.68 -46.26 19.51
C GLU A 303 2.02 -46.76 18.22
N ASP A 304 2.77 -46.69 17.11
CA ASP A 304 3.01 -47.88 16.32
C ASP A 304 4.48 -47.85 15.90
N SER A 305 5.17 -48.88 16.35
CA SER A 305 6.59 -49.13 16.16
C SER A 305 6.87 -49.55 14.72
N MET A 306 7.77 -48.83 14.07
CA MET A 306 8.69 -49.43 13.11
C MET A 306 10.10 -49.07 13.55
N GLU A 307 10.78 -50.06 14.14
CA GLU A 307 12.23 -50.04 14.31
C GLU A 307 12.87 -49.86 12.94
N VAL A 308 13.39 -48.67 12.68
CA VAL A 308 14.42 -48.49 11.65
C VAL A 308 15.74 -48.41 12.40
N GLN A 309 16.56 -49.45 12.22
CA GLN A 309 17.90 -49.53 12.74
C GLN A 309 18.69 -48.27 12.38
N ALA A 310 19.21 -47.60 13.39
CA ALA A 310 20.18 -46.52 13.26
C ALA A 310 21.40 -47.03 12.48
N LYS A 311 21.46 -46.69 11.19
CA LYS A 311 22.74 -46.56 10.51
C LYS A 311 23.25 -45.16 10.83
N GLU A 312 24.45 -45.08 11.39
CA GLU A 312 25.23 -43.85 11.40
C GLU A 312 25.31 -43.35 9.96
N VAL A 313 24.50 -42.35 9.63
CA VAL A 313 24.55 -41.65 8.35
C VAL A 313 25.64 -40.59 8.51
N SER A 314 26.79 -40.90 7.92
CA SER A 314 27.71 -39.95 7.30
C SER A 314 27.05 -38.60 7.05
N THR A 315 27.61 -37.51 7.59
CA THR A 315 27.25 -36.09 7.33
C THR A 315 26.16 -35.93 6.26
N SER A 316 24.92 -35.66 6.70
CA SER A 316 23.71 -35.77 5.88
C SER A 316 23.79 -34.96 4.58
N SER A 317 23.26 -35.54 3.50
CA SER A 317 23.05 -34.89 2.20
C SER A 317 22.40 -33.51 2.37
N ALA A 318 21.38 -33.41 3.22
CA ALA A 318 20.68 -32.17 3.55
C ALA A 318 21.60 -31.05 4.04
N LYS A 319 22.61 -31.35 4.87
CA LYS A 319 23.57 -30.34 5.33
C LYS A 319 24.44 -29.81 4.20
N THR A 320 24.85 -30.70 3.30
CA THR A 320 25.63 -30.32 2.12
C THR A 320 24.77 -29.51 1.14
N ASP A 321 23.53 -29.92 0.92
CA ASP A 321 22.57 -29.24 0.06
C ASP A 321 22.23 -27.86 0.60
N LEU A 322 21.97 -27.74 1.91
CA LEU A 322 21.71 -26.46 2.56
C LEU A 322 22.94 -25.54 2.50
N GLN A 323 24.14 -26.08 2.70
CA GLN A 323 25.39 -25.29 2.59
C GLN A 323 25.64 -24.83 1.16
N GLN A 324 25.47 -25.69 0.15
CA GLN A 324 25.57 -25.29 -1.26
C GLN A 324 24.50 -24.27 -1.62
N PHE A 325 23.30 -24.44 -1.08
CA PHE A 325 22.18 -23.54 -1.25
C PHE A 325 22.49 -22.15 -0.65
N THR A 326 23.06 -22.07 0.56
CA THR A 326 23.42 -20.81 1.23
C THR A 326 24.69 -20.16 0.66
N ASP A 327 25.71 -20.94 0.31
CA ASP A 327 26.98 -20.45 -0.25
C ASP A 327 26.82 -19.88 -1.65
N ARG A 328 25.93 -20.47 -2.45
CA ARG A 328 25.74 -20.08 -3.85
C ARG A 328 24.88 -18.82 -4.00
N TYR A 329 24.07 -18.46 -3.02
CA TYR A 329 23.09 -17.36 -3.17
C TYR A 329 22.95 -16.48 -1.93
N GLY A 330 23.33 -15.22 -2.08
CA GLY A 330 22.93 -14.12 -1.20
C GLY A 330 21.57 -13.50 -1.58
N LEU A 331 20.46 -14.25 -1.63
CA LEU A 331 19.21 -13.72 -2.20
C LEU A 331 17.98 -13.51 -1.30
N ASN A 332 17.29 -12.46 -1.74
CA ASN A 332 15.93 -12.01 -1.50
C ASN A 332 14.88 -13.10 -1.85
N PRO A 333 13.87 -13.34 -1.00
CA PRO A 333 12.84 -14.37 -1.22
C PRO A 333 11.71 -14.05 -2.19
N ARG A 334 11.72 -12.90 -2.86
CA ARG A 334 10.87 -12.74 -4.06
C ARG A 334 11.51 -13.35 -5.32
N ASP A 335 12.70 -13.95 -5.23
CA ASP A 335 13.45 -14.41 -6.39
C ASP A 335 13.07 -15.81 -6.86
N GLN A 336 12.76 -15.87 -8.15
CA GLN A 336 12.64 -17.06 -8.99
C GLN A 336 13.88 -17.97 -8.89
N THR A 337 15.03 -17.40 -8.52
CA THR A 337 16.29 -18.08 -8.25
C THR A 337 16.21 -19.04 -7.05
N PHE A 338 15.45 -18.69 -5.99
CA PHE A 338 15.27 -19.56 -4.81
C PHE A 338 14.51 -20.84 -5.20
N VAL A 339 13.41 -20.67 -5.93
CA VAL A 339 12.57 -21.78 -6.43
C VAL A 339 13.32 -22.59 -7.48
N ALA A 340 13.98 -21.94 -8.45
CA ALA A 340 14.74 -22.60 -9.50
C ALA A 340 15.92 -23.40 -8.93
N GLU A 341 16.58 -22.93 -7.87
CA GLU A 341 17.65 -23.70 -7.22
C GLU A 341 17.10 -24.89 -6.45
N LEU A 342 16.00 -24.72 -5.70
CA LEU A 342 15.34 -25.86 -5.05
C LEU A 342 14.97 -26.96 -6.07
N GLN A 343 14.55 -26.55 -7.28
CA GLN A 343 14.26 -27.47 -8.39
C GLN A 343 15.51 -28.10 -9.03
N ARG A 344 16.72 -27.60 -8.78
CA ARG A 344 17.96 -28.27 -9.25
C ARG A 344 18.28 -29.52 -8.43
N PHE A 345 17.76 -29.60 -7.21
CA PHE A 345 17.80 -30.85 -6.45
C PHE A 345 16.79 -31.83 -7.04
N GLU A 346 17.06 -33.13 -6.90
CA GLU A 346 16.18 -34.15 -7.45
C GLU A 346 14.96 -34.36 -6.53
N GLU A 347 13.82 -34.78 -7.07
CA GLU A 347 12.62 -35.11 -6.26
C GLU A 347 12.93 -36.19 -5.19
N ALA A 348 13.92 -37.05 -5.45
CA ALA A 348 14.45 -37.99 -4.46
C ALA A 348 15.04 -37.30 -3.21
N SER A 349 15.64 -36.12 -3.37
CA SER A 349 16.15 -35.31 -2.27
C SER A 349 15.03 -34.82 -1.36
N PHE A 350 13.84 -34.51 -1.90
CA PHE A 350 12.69 -34.08 -1.10
C PHE A 350 12.22 -35.15 -0.11
N GLU A 351 12.01 -36.38 -0.58
CA GLU A 351 11.59 -37.47 0.31
C GLU A 351 12.68 -37.83 1.32
N GLU A 352 13.96 -37.73 0.93
CA GLU A 352 15.08 -37.91 1.85
C GLU A 352 15.11 -36.81 2.94
N TRP A 353 15.01 -35.53 2.56
CA TRP A 353 14.95 -34.42 3.50
C TRP A 353 13.75 -34.54 4.42
N LYS A 354 12.59 -34.98 3.94
CA LYS A 354 11.41 -35.22 4.77
C LYS A 354 11.67 -36.28 5.83
N GLN A 355 12.28 -37.42 5.47
CA GLN A 355 12.61 -38.47 6.44
C GLN A 355 13.66 -38.00 7.45
N GLN A 356 14.69 -37.27 7.01
CA GLN A 356 15.72 -36.72 7.88
C GLN A 356 15.16 -35.61 8.79
N ALA A 357 14.24 -34.78 8.30
CA ALA A 357 13.56 -33.76 9.08
C ALA A 357 12.74 -34.37 10.23
N LEU A 358 12.02 -35.45 9.94
CA LEU A 358 11.29 -36.26 10.94
C LEU A 358 12.24 -36.92 11.95
N ALA A 359 13.47 -37.26 11.53
CA ALA A 359 14.51 -37.78 12.40
C ALA A 359 15.25 -36.70 13.22
N GLY A 360 14.92 -35.42 13.04
CA GLY A 360 15.49 -34.30 13.80
C GLY A 360 16.71 -33.62 13.18
N ASP A 361 17.04 -33.88 11.91
CA ASP A 361 18.13 -33.17 11.23
C ASP A 361 17.71 -31.73 10.88
N THR A 362 18.37 -30.73 11.46
CA THR A 362 17.99 -29.31 11.32
C THR A 362 18.12 -28.78 9.91
N ALA A 363 19.10 -29.24 9.13
CA ALA A 363 19.27 -28.83 7.75
C ALA A 363 18.14 -29.39 6.87
N ALA A 364 17.78 -30.65 7.10
CA ALA A 364 16.66 -31.30 6.45
C ALA A 364 15.32 -30.66 6.82
N GLN A 365 15.11 -30.30 8.09
CA GLN A 365 13.94 -29.52 8.54
C GLN A 365 13.82 -28.20 7.78
N THR A 366 14.94 -27.51 7.59
CA THR A 366 15.00 -26.21 6.90
C THR A 366 14.70 -26.34 5.41
N LEU A 367 15.26 -27.34 4.73
CA LEU A 367 15.00 -27.61 3.31
C LEU A 367 13.58 -28.12 3.06
N TYR A 368 13.07 -28.99 3.94
CA TYR A 368 11.69 -29.44 3.89
C TYR A 368 10.70 -28.29 4.11
N ALA A 369 10.97 -27.41 5.07
CA ALA A 369 10.20 -26.18 5.26
C ALA A 369 10.22 -25.29 4.01
N ALA A 370 11.36 -25.17 3.34
CA ALA A 370 11.49 -24.40 2.11
C ALA A 370 10.65 -24.96 0.97
N CYS A 371 10.59 -26.28 0.83
CA CYS A 371 9.73 -26.96 -0.14
C CYS A 371 8.25 -26.67 0.15
N LEU A 372 7.83 -26.73 1.40
CA LEU A 372 6.47 -26.38 1.82
C LEU A 372 6.14 -24.89 1.60
N GLU A 373 7.06 -23.97 1.89
CA GLU A 373 6.84 -22.52 1.70
C GLU A 373 6.68 -22.17 0.21
N THR A 374 7.44 -22.82 -0.65
CA THR A 374 7.49 -22.52 -2.09
C THR A 374 6.56 -23.36 -2.95
N GLY A 375 6.15 -24.54 -2.46
CA GLY A 375 5.42 -25.53 -3.25
C GLY A 375 6.30 -26.31 -4.24
N VAL A 376 7.62 -26.37 -4.01
CA VAL A 376 8.52 -27.21 -4.82
C VAL A 376 8.44 -28.65 -4.30
N PHE A 377 8.18 -29.61 -5.19
CA PHE A 377 7.93 -31.04 -4.91
C PHE A 377 6.66 -31.37 -4.08
N THR A 378 5.97 -30.38 -3.54
CA THR A 378 4.77 -30.54 -2.71
C THR A 378 3.78 -29.40 -2.95
N ASP A 379 2.53 -29.59 -2.56
CA ASP A 379 1.60 -28.46 -2.44
C ASP A 379 2.13 -27.43 -1.43
N LYS A 380 1.97 -26.15 -1.76
CA LYS A 380 2.37 -25.02 -0.92
C LYS A 380 1.58 -25.02 0.40
N ASN A 381 2.29 -25.00 1.53
CA ASN A 381 1.74 -24.98 2.87
C ASN A 381 2.60 -24.14 3.81
N VAL A 382 2.33 -22.84 3.83
CA VAL A 382 3.12 -21.85 4.59
C VAL A 382 3.01 -22.00 6.11
N VAL A 383 1.91 -22.56 6.60
CA VAL A 383 1.70 -22.76 8.05
C VAL A 383 2.56 -23.91 8.56
N ASP A 384 2.61 -25.02 7.83
CA ASP A 384 3.49 -26.12 8.20
C ASP A 384 4.95 -25.79 7.94
N ALA A 385 5.27 -25.04 6.87
CA ALA A 385 6.61 -24.49 6.66
C ALA A 385 7.08 -23.68 7.89
N LEU A 386 6.23 -22.79 8.42
CA LEU A 386 6.55 -21.97 9.59
C LEU A 386 6.91 -22.84 10.80
N LYS A 387 6.15 -23.91 11.07
CA LYS A 387 6.42 -24.83 12.21
C LYS A 387 7.76 -25.54 12.05
N TRP A 388 8.11 -25.96 10.84
CA TRP A 388 9.41 -26.59 10.57
C TRP A 388 10.56 -25.59 10.69
N TYR A 389 10.40 -24.36 10.18
CA TYR A 389 11.37 -23.30 10.39
C TYR A 389 11.54 -22.95 11.87
N GLN A 390 10.46 -22.86 12.63
CA GLN A 390 10.52 -22.63 14.08
C GLN A 390 11.34 -23.74 14.77
N THR A 391 11.02 -24.99 14.46
CA THR A 391 11.67 -26.17 15.05
C THR A 391 13.18 -26.19 14.77
N ALA A 392 13.58 -25.92 13.53
CA ALA A 392 14.99 -25.82 13.15
C ALA A 392 15.68 -24.59 13.76
N ALA A 393 14.97 -23.46 13.83
CA ALA A 393 15.49 -22.22 14.42
C ALA A 393 15.78 -22.37 15.93
N GLU A 394 14.90 -23.04 16.67
CA GLU A 394 15.04 -23.37 18.10
C GLU A 394 16.24 -24.30 18.36
N GLN A 395 16.59 -25.15 17.40
CA GLN A 395 17.79 -25.99 17.44
C GLN A 395 19.07 -25.27 17.00
N GLY A 396 18.98 -23.99 16.61
CA GLY A 396 20.13 -23.15 16.33
C GLY A 396 20.44 -22.94 14.85
N GLU A 397 19.66 -23.46 13.91
CA GLU A 397 19.95 -23.35 12.47
C GLU A 397 19.78 -21.90 11.97
N SER A 398 20.89 -21.24 11.65
CA SER A 398 20.96 -19.81 11.31
C SER A 398 20.04 -19.42 10.16
N PHE A 399 19.96 -20.24 9.10
CA PHE A 399 19.07 -19.94 7.97
C PHE A 399 17.60 -20.07 8.38
N ALA A 400 17.25 -21.07 9.19
CA ALA A 400 15.90 -21.22 9.72
C ALA A 400 15.51 -20.06 10.64
N GLN A 401 16.43 -19.57 11.48
CA GLN A 401 16.22 -18.39 12.32
C GLN A 401 15.90 -17.14 11.47
N TYR A 402 16.69 -16.91 10.42
CA TYR A 402 16.42 -15.86 9.44
C TYR A 402 15.05 -16.02 8.77
N ARG A 403 14.72 -17.24 8.30
CA ARG A 403 13.44 -17.50 7.59
C ARG A 403 12.24 -17.35 8.50
N TYR A 404 12.32 -17.91 9.70
CA TYR A 404 11.27 -17.80 10.71
C TYR A 404 11.00 -16.32 11.05
N ALA A 405 12.05 -15.55 11.33
CA ALA A 405 11.93 -14.10 11.56
C ALA A 405 11.26 -13.38 10.38
N ARG A 406 11.63 -13.75 9.15
CA ARG A 406 11.10 -13.12 7.94
C ARG A 406 9.64 -13.41 7.69
N MET A 407 9.16 -14.61 7.99
CA MET A 407 7.74 -14.96 7.83
C MET A 407 6.82 -14.13 8.74
N HIS A 408 7.34 -13.59 9.84
CA HIS A 408 6.64 -12.67 10.74
C HIS A 408 6.86 -11.18 10.44
N HIS A 409 7.80 -10.84 9.56
CA HIS A 409 8.18 -9.46 9.24
C HIS A 409 7.75 -9.04 7.81
N GLN A 410 8.01 -9.87 6.80
CA GLN A 410 7.83 -9.47 5.40
C GLN A 410 6.54 -10.03 4.79
N ASN A 411 5.45 -9.25 4.83
CA ASN A 411 4.15 -9.58 4.23
C ASN A 411 3.65 -10.94 4.76
N PRO A 412 3.48 -11.04 6.10
CA PRO A 412 3.10 -12.28 6.73
C PRO A 412 1.80 -12.80 6.13
N HIS A 413 1.72 -14.11 5.93
CA HIS A 413 0.46 -14.75 5.56
C HIS A 413 -0.60 -14.39 6.63
N PRO A 414 -1.88 -14.17 6.26
CA PRO A 414 -2.91 -13.75 7.22
C PRO A 414 -3.05 -14.66 8.44
N GLU A 415 -2.75 -15.96 8.30
CA GLU A 415 -2.80 -16.94 9.39
C GLU A 415 -1.56 -16.89 10.32
N ILE A 416 -0.48 -16.25 9.90
CA ILE A 416 0.77 -16.12 10.67
C ILE A 416 0.79 -14.82 11.47
N GLY A 417 0.32 -13.73 10.86
CA GLY A 417 0.33 -12.41 11.47
C GLY A 417 1.72 -11.77 11.53
N MET A 418 1.74 -10.45 11.71
CA MET A 418 3.00 -9.70 11.88
C MET A 418 3.45 -9.75 13.34
N ASP A 419 4.75 -9.98 13.57
CA ASP A 419 5.37 -9.86 14.89
C ASP A 419 6.83 -9.35 14.76
N TRP A 420 7.01 -8.05 14.99
CA TRP A 420 8.29 -7.37 14.83
C TRP A 420 9.30 -7.75 15.92
N GLU A 421 8.83 -7.99 17.13
CA GLU A 421 9.69 -8.31 18.27
C GLU A 421 10.24 -9.73 18.17
N LEU A 422 9.38 -10.67 17.78
CA LEU A 422 9.78 -12.02 17.42
C LEU A 422 10.78 -11.99 16.26
N ALA A 423 10.45 -11.27 15.18
CA ALA A 423 11.34 -11.17 14.03
C ALA A 423 12.71 -10.60 14.41
N ARG A 424 12.75 -9.49 15.16
CA ARG A 424 13.99 -8.89 15.67
C ARG A 424 14.81 -9.88 16.47
N THR A 425 14.18 -10.58 17.41
CA THR A 425 14.86 -11.56 18.28
C THR A 425 15.50 -12.67 17.46
N TRP A 426 14.79 -13.22 16.48
CA TRP A 426 15.29 -14.30 15.64
C TRP A 426 16.31 -13.83 14.60
N TYR A 427 16.15 -12.62 14.04
CA TYR A 427 17.20 -12.01 13.24
C TYR A 427 18.46 -11.81 14.06
N GLN A 428 18.38 -11.30 15.29
CA GLN A 428 19.56 -11.09 16.14
C GLN A 428 20.29 -12.40 16.40
N LYS A 429 19.57 -13.49 16.72
CA LYS A 429 20.19 -14.82 16.87
C LYS A 429 20.93 -15.26 15.60
N ALA A 430 20.37 -15.01 14.42
CA ALA A 430 21.03 -15.33 13.15
C ALA A 430 22.22 -14.38 12.87
N VAL A 431 22.14 -13.11 13.25
CA VAL A 431 23.24 -12.12 13.17
C VAL A 431 24.41 -12.54 14.05
N ASP A 432 24.15 -13.03 15.26
CA ASP A 432 25.17 -13.51 16.19
C ASP A 432 25.93 -14.73 15.63
N GLN A 433 25.32 -15.43 14.67
CA GLN A 433 25.91 -16.52 13.89
C GLN A 433 26.54 -16.08 12.56
N GLY A 434 26.59 -14.77 12.28
CA GLY A 434 27.22 -14.20 11.09
C GLY A 434 26.34 -14.14 9.84
N SER A 435 25.04 -14.41 9.94
CA SER A 435 24.13 -14.41 8.78
C SER A 435 24.05 -13.03 8.10
N CYS A 436 24.60 -12.90 6.89
CA CYS A 436 24.52 -11.67 6.10
C CYS A 436 23.06 -11.30 5.74
N PHE A 437 22.18 -12.29 5.59
CA PHE A 437 20.74 -12.08 5.36
C PHE A 437 20.06 -11.44 6.55
N ALA A 438 20.34 -11.95 7.74
CA ALA A 438 19.79 -11.40 8.97
C ALA A 438 20.41 -10.02 9.27
N GLN A 439 21.70 -9.83 9.00
CA GLN A 439 22.35 -8.52 9.10
C GLN A 439 21.70 -7.49 8.17
N HIS A 440 21.43 -7.85 6.91
CA HIS A 440 20.72 -6.97 5.99
C HIS A 440 19.31 -6.62 6.48
N ASN A 441 18.50 -7.62 6.83
CA ASN A 441 17.11 -7.41 7.21
C ASN A 441 16.97 -6.71 8.56
N LEU A 442 17.81 -7.07 9.54
CA LEU A 442 17.87 -6.38 10.83
C LEU A 442 18.43 -4.97 10.68
N GLY A 443 19.43 -4.78 9.82
CA GLY A 443 19.95 -3.47 9.45
C GLY A 443 18.85 -2.59 8.86
N TYR A 444 18.08 -3.13 7.91
CA TYR A 444 16.92 -2.47 7.33
C TYR A 444 15.85 -2.14 8.38
N LEU A 445 15.59 -3.07 9.32
CA LEU A 445 14.68 -2.83 10.44
C LEU A 445 15.14 -1.66 11.30
N TYR A 446 16.40 -1.62 11.70
CA TYR A 446 16.95 -0.51 12.51
C TYR A 446 17.03 0.81 11.73
N PHE A 447 17.15 0.75 10.40
CA PHE A 447 17.40 1.93 9.56
C PHE A 447 16.12 2.57 8.99
N PHE A 448 15.14 1.76 8.57
CA PHE A 448 13.91 2.19 7.89
C PHE A 448 12.62 1.77 8.61
N GLY A 449 12.70 1.00 9.70
CA GLY A 449 11.56 0.40 10.39
C GLY A 449 11.45 0.80 11.87
N ALA A 450 10.21 0.75 12.35
CA ALA A 450 9.72 1.05 13.70
C ALA A 450 10.76 0.89 14.82
N SER A 451 10.92 1.93 15.60
CA SER A 451 11.99 2.04 16.58
C SER A 451 11.90 1.00 17.71
N PHE A 452 13.05 0.60 18.27
CA PHE A 452 13.18 -0.59 19.14
C PHE A 452 13.99 -0.35 20.42
N VAL A 453 14.39 0.90 20.67
CA VAL A 453 15.00 1.32 21.94
C VAL A 453 14.05 2.31 22.56
N GLN A 454 13.45 1.94 23.69
CA GLN A 454 12.68 2.87 24.50
C GLN A 454 13.67 3.78 25.22
N ASP A 455 13.49 5.09 25.14
CA ASP A 455 14.15 6.01 26.06
C ASP A 455 13.63 5.82 27.49
N ASP A 456 14.17 6.62 28.42
CA ASP A 456 13.74 6.60 29.82
C ASP A 456 12.25 6.97 30.00
N GLN A 457 11.56 7.40 28.93
CA GLN A 457 10.16 7.78 28.87
C GLN A 457 9.28 6.73 28.16
N GLY A 458 9.88 5.66 27.61
CA GLY A 458 9.15 4.63 26.87
C GLY A 458 8.95 4.91 25.38
N GLU A 459 9.51 6.01 24.84
CA GLU A 459 9.39 6.35 23.41
C GLU A 459 10.44 5.62 22.58
N TYR A 460 10.00 5.04 21.47
CA TYR A 460 10.86 4.25 20.60
C TYR A 460 11.78 5.16 19.75
N ILE A 461 13.10 4.98 19.83
CA ILE A 461 14.13 5.68 19.04
C ILE A 461 14.69 4.81 17.90
N GLU A 462 14.86 5.41 16.71
CA GLU A 462 15.55 4.80 15.55
C GLU A 462 17.06 4.69 15.83
N ASP A 463 17.65 3.50 15.70
CA ASP A 463 19.09 3.29 15.85
C ASP A 463 19.76 3.15 14.48
N LYS A 464 19.85 4.28 13.78
CA LYS A 464 20.37 4.34 12.41
C LYS A 464 21.85 4.00 12.33
N GLU A 465 22.62 4.26 13.39
CA GLU A 465 24.02 3.87 13.48
C GLU A 465 24.15 2.35 13.51
N LYS A 466 23.36 1.66 14.34
CA LYS A 466 23.31 0.20 14.36
C LYS A 466 22.77 -0.38 13.06
N GLY A 467 21.74 0.24 12.48
CA GLY A 467 21.21 -0.14 11.17
C GLY A 467 22.29 -0.08 10.08
N LEU A 468 23.03 1.03 10.02
CA LEU A 468 24.13 1.22 9.08
C LEU A 468 25.25 0.19 9.33
N ALA A 469 25.64 -0.03 10.58
CA ALA A 469 26.67 -1.00 10.93
C ALA A 469 26.30 -2.42 10.48
N LEU A 470 25.05 -2.84 10.67
CA LEU A 470 24.56 -4.14 10.21
C LEU A 470 24.55 -4.25 8.68
N LEU A 471 24.14 -3.20 7.97
CA LEU A 471 24.22 -3.16 6.51
C LEU A 471 25.67 -3.26 6.02
N GLN A 472 26.60 -2.55 6.68
CA GLN A 472 28.03 -2.62 6.38
C GLN A 472 28.61 -4.01 6.68
N MET A 473 28.18 -4.69 7.76
CA MET A 473 28.57 -6.07 8.05
C MET A 473 28.12 -7.03 6.95
N ALA A 474 26.88 -6.91 6.47
CA ALA A 474 26.40 -7.72 5.36
C ALA A 474 27.16 -7.40 4.06
N ALA A 475 27.43 -6.13 3.78
CA ALA A 475 28.21 -5.70 2.61
C ALA A 475 29.68 -6.15 2.66
N ALA A 476 30.27 -6.26 3.86
CA ALA A 476 31.61 -6.82 4.05
C ALA A 476 31.69 -8.31 3.67
N GLN A 477 30.55 -9.00 3.62
CA GLN A 477 30.39 -10.36 3.12
C GLN A 477 29.99 -10.41 1.62
N ASN A 478 30.15 -9.30 0.90
CA ASN A 478 29.80 -9.14 -0.52
C ASN A 478 28.30 -9.36 -0.80
N PHE A 479 27.44 -9.04 0.17
CA PHE A 479 26.00 -9.09 -0.01
C PHE A 479 25.52 -7.89 -0.84
N GLY A 480 25.41 -8.08 -2.16
CA GLY A 480 25.13 -7.03 -3.13
C GLY A 480 23.89 -6.18 -2.83
N HIS A 481 22.83 -6.75 -2.24
CA HIS A 481 21.67 -5.97 -1.81
C HIS A 481 22.00 -4.95 -0.72
N SER A 482 22.88 -5.29 0.24
CA SER A 482 23.34 -4.31 1.23
C SER A 482 24.25 -3.26 0.61
N GLU A 483 25.07 -3.63 -0.37
CA GLU A 483 25.91 -2.68 -1.10
C GLU A 483 25.06 -1.68 -1.89
N ILE A 484 24.01 -2.12 -2.61
CA ILE A 484 23.03 -1.23 -3.23
C ILE A 484 22.37 -0.32 -2.19
N ARG A 485 21.92 -0.88 -1.06
CA ARG A 485 21.26 -0.11 -0.01
C ARG A 485 22.16 0.95 0.61
N LEU A 486 23.42 0.62 0.88
CA LEU A 486 24.41 1.61 1.33
C LEU A 486 24.59 2.70 0.27
N GLY A 487 24.66 2.31 -1.00
CA GLY A 487 24.69 3.23 -2.13
C GLY A 487 23.55 4.25 -2.09
N ASP A 488 22.32 3.76 -2.02
CA ASP A 488 21.08 4.55 -1.94
C ASP A 488 21.09 5.49 -0.71
N ILE A 489 21.49 4.98 0.45
CA ILE A 489 21.59 5.75 1.70
C ILE A 489 22.52 6.97 1.55
N TYR A 490 23.70 6.78 0.97
CA TYR A 490 24.66 7.87 0.75
C TYR A 490 24.24 8.80 -0.39
N LEU A 491 23.65 8.25 -1.47
CA LEU A 491 23.13 9.05 -2.59
C LEU A 491 22.03 10.01 -2.15
N VAL A 492 21.11 9.56 -1.29
CA VAL A 492 19.97 10.36 -0.82
C VAL A 492 20.34 11.21 0.41
N GLY A 493 21.27 10.75 1.25
CA GLY A 493 21.59 11.39 2.53
C GLY A 493 20.55 11.07 3.60
N TYR A 494 20.27 9.78 3.83
CA TYR A 494 19.25 9.34 4.78
C TYR A 494 19.80 9.20 6.20
N GLY A 495 19.01 9.61 7.21
CA GLY A 495 19.26 9.15 8.58
C GLY A 495 20.40 9.85 9.35
N LYS A 496 20.58 11.16 9.14
CA LYS A 496 21.75 11.96 9.62
C LYS A 496 23.07 11.60 8.94
N ILE A 497 23.04 10.74 7.93
CA ILE A 497 24.17 10.52 7.03
C ILE A 497 24.09 11.63 5.98
N GLU A 498 25.18 12.38 5.84
CA GLU A 498 25.25 13.42 4.82
C GLU A 498 25.21 12.79 3.43
N GLN A 499 24.57 13.51 2.50
CA GLN A 499 24.57 13.12 1.11
C GLN A 499 26.00 13.11 0.57
N ASP A 500 26.42 11.96 0.05
CA ASP A 500 27.72 11.77 -0.57
C ASP A 500 27.56 10.93 -1.85
N GLN A 501 27.61 11.63 -2.99
CA GLN A 501 27.50 11.01 -4.30
C GLN A 501 28.66 10.06 -4.58
N SER A 502 29.87 10.41 -4.13
CA SER A 502 31.07 9.61 -4.41
C SER A 502 31.00 8.30 -3.65
N GLU A 503 30.62 8.35 -2.37
CA GLU A 503 30.45 7.17 -1.54
C GLU A 503 29.26 6.32 -2.00
N GLY A 504 28.14 6.94 -2.36
CA GLY A 504 26.96 6.25 -2.89
C GLY A 504 27.27 5.46 -4.16
N LEU A 505 27.89 6.11 -5.14
CA LEU A 505 28.33 5.46 -6.39
C LEU A 505 29.40 4.39 -6.14
N ARG A 506 30.30 4.60 -5.16
CA ARG A 506 31.32 3.60 -4.79
C ARG A 506 30.71 2.30 -4.29
N TRP A 507 29.67 2.37 -3.46
CA TRP A 507 28.98 1.17 -2.97
C TRP A 507 28.24 0.43 -4.08
N ILE A 508 27.56 1.15 -4.98
CA ILE A 508 26.88 0.54 -6.13
C ILE A 508 27.90 -0.11 -7.07
N GLN A 509 29.00 0.58 -7.36
CA GLN A 509 30.08 0.03 -8.18
C GLN A 509 30.69 -1.23 -7.57
N ARG A 510 30.89 -1.25 -6.24
CA ARG A 510 31.38 -2.43 -5.53
C ARG A 510 30.44 -3.64 -5.71
N ALA A 511 29.13 -3.42 -5.67
CA ALA A 511 28.15 -4.48 -5.95
C ALA A 511 28.26 -5.01 -7.39
N ILE A 512 28.47 -4.11 -8.36
CA ILE A 512 28.71 -4.48 -9.77
C ILE A 512 30.00 -5.29 -9.90
N ASP A 513 31.08 -4.88 -9.24
CA ASP A 513 32.37 -5.56 -9.27
C ASP A 513 32.29 -6.98 -8.67
N HIS A 514 31.37 -7.20 -7.72
CA HIS A 514 31.02 -8.52 -7.18
C HIS A 514 30.05 -9.33 -8.06
N GLY A 515 29.69 -8.83 -9.25
CA GLY A 515 28.79 -9.50 -10.19
C GLY A 515 27.31 -9.40 -9.82
N HIS A 516 26.92 -8.47 -8.95
CA HIS A 516 25.51 -8.28 -8.59
C HIS A 516 24.77 -7.49 -9.68
N LEU A 517 24.18 -8.23 -10.62
CA LEU A 517 23.51 -7.67 -11.79
C LEU A 517 22.41 -6.62 -11.49
N PRO A 518 21.59 -6.74 -10.42
CA PRO A 518 20.64 -5.69 -10.05
C PRO A 518 21.30 -4.33 -9.77
N ALA A 519 22.55 -4.30 -9.29
CA ALA A 519 23.26 -3.05 -9.05
C ALA A 519 23.59 -2.32 -10.34
N LEU A 520 23.83 -3.05 -11.43
CA LEU A 520 24.09 -2.49 -12.75
C LEU A 520 22.82 -1.83 -13.32
N THR A 521 21.67 -2.51 -13.19
CA THR A 521 20.36 -1.94 -13.53
C THR A 521 20.07 -0.68 -12.71
N TYR A 522 20.29 -0.74 -11.39
CA TYR A 522 20.05 0.37 -10.48
C TYR A 522 20.95 1.58 -10.79
N LEU A 523 22.25 1.36 -11.05
CA LEU A 523 23.14 2.44 -11.46
C LEU A 523 22.67 3.12 -12.75
N GLY A 524 22.18 2.33 -13.71
CA GLY A 524 21.57 2.86 -14.92
C GLY A 524 20.36 3.76 -14.62
N GLN A 525 19.48 3.35 -13.70
CA GLN A 525 18.34 4.16 -13.26
C GLN A 525 18.77 5.44 -12.53
N VAL A 526 19.84 5.39 -11.74
CA VAL A 526 20.42 6.57 -11.08
C VAL A 526 20.83 7.61 -12.12
N TYR A 527 21.55 7.22 -13.16
CA TYR A 527 21.93 8.14 -14.25
C TYR A 527 20.74 8.59 -15.10
N LEU A 528 19.82 7.69 -15.46
CA LEU A 528 18.64 8.00 -16.26
C LEU A 528 17.75 9.09 -15.65
N ASN A 529 17.63 9.09 -14.32
CA ASN A 529 16.72 9.98 -13.60
C ASN A 529 17.44 11.07 -12.79
N GLY A 530 18.77 11.05 -12.72
CA GLY A 530 19.57 11.98 -11.91
C GLY A 530 19.32 11.83 -10.40
N LEU A 531 19.25 10.58 -9.92
CA LEU A 531 18.91 10.28 -8.53
C LEU A 531 20.05 10.63 -7.57
N GLY A 532 19.71 11.07 -6.35
CA GLY A 532 20.71 11.32 -5.32
C GLY A 532 21.72 12.43 -5.66
N GLY A 533 21.30 13.41 -6.46
CA GLY A 533 22.13 14.54 -6.88
C GLY A 533 23.13 14.21 -7.99
N VAL A 534 23.19 12.95 -8.46
CA VAL A 534 23.99 12.56 -9.62
C VAL A 534 23.43 13.27 -10.85
N GLU A 535 24.32 13.84 -11.68
CA GLU A 535 23.91 14.49 -12.92
C GLU A 535 23.20 13.50 -13.85
N GLN A 536 22.04 13.92 -14.39
CA GLN A 536 21.28 13.09 -15.30
C GLN A 536 22.08 12.83 -16.57
N ASP A 537 22.28 11.55 -16.89
CA ASP A 537 22.96 11.10 -18.09
C ASP A 537 22.15 9.95 -18.70
N VAL A 538 21.32 10.31 -19.68
CA VAL A 538 20.40 9.36 -20.32
C VAL A 538 21.19 8.34 -21.16
N GLU A 539 22.26 8.75 -21.82
CA GLU A 539 23.07 7.88 -22.68
C GLU A 539 23.76 6.81 -21.83
N LYS A 540 24.51 7.24 -20.81
CA LYS A 540 25.17 6.33 -19.87
C LYS A 540 24.18 5.43 -19.13
N GLY A 541 23.04 6.00 -18.70
CA GLY A 541 21.99 5.25 -18.03
C GLY A 541 21.44 4.10 -18.89
N LEU A 542 21.15 4.37 -20.17
CA LEU A 542 20.70 3.35 -21.12
C LEU A 542 21.79 2.32 -21.43
N GLU A 543 23.05 2.74 -21.59
CA GLU A 543 24.18 1.82 -21.81
C GLU A 543 24.31 0.80 -20.66
N LEU A 544 24.20 1.25 -19.42
CA LEU A 544 24.26 0.38 -18.24
C LEU A 544 23.09 -0.60 -18.19
N ILE A 545 21.87 -0.15 -18.48
CA ILE A 545 20.69 -1.01 -18.50
C ILE A 545 20.77 -2.01 -19.66
N HIS A 546 21.23 -1.60 -20.85
CA HIS A 546 21.48 -2.53 -21.96
C HIS A 546 22.54 -3.58 -21.59
N SER A 547 23.65 -3.16 -20.98
CA SER A 547 24.68 -4.07 -20.48
C SER A 547 24.14 -5.07 -19.45
N ALA A 548 23.25 -4.63 -18.55
CA ALA A 548 22.59 -5.50 -17.60
C ALA A 548 21.64 -6.50 -18.28
N ALA A 549 20.88 -6.05 -19.28
CA ALA A 549 19.99 -6.89 -20.07
C ALA A 549 20.76 -7.94 -20.88
N ASP A 550 21.89 -7.57 -21.51
CA ASP A 550 22.75 -8.47 -22.28
C ASP A 550 23.38 -9.57 -21.41
N GLN A 551 23.55 -9.30 -20.11
CA GLN A 551 23.99 -10.27 -19.11
C GLN A 551 22.85 -11.15 -18.55
N GLY A 552 21.62 -11.02 -19.07
CA GLY A 552 20.46 -11.78 -18.64
C GLY A 552 19.70 -11.15 -17.46
N GLY A 553 19.88 -9.86 -17.22
CA GLY A 553 19.19 -9.12 -16.16
C GLY A 553 17.72 -8.94 -16.50
N THR A 554 16.85 -9.70 -15.85
CA THR A 554 15.39 -9.63 -16.07
C THR A 554 14.81 -8.27 -15.73
N ASP A 555 15.27 -7.62 -14.66
CA ASP A 555 14.84 -6.27 -14.29
C ASP A 555 15.22 -5.24 -15.36
N ALA A 556 16.41 -5.35 -15.94
CA ALA A 556 16.86 -4.47 -17.01
C ALA A 556 16.01 -4.65 -18.29
N LEU A 557 15.71 -5.90 -18.65
CA LEU A 557 14.82 -6.22 -19.76
C LEU A 557 13.41 -5.67 -19.56
N ILE A 558 12.86 -5.78 -18.35
CA ILE A 558 11.54 -5.22 -18.03
C ILE A 558 11.56 -3.70 -18.09
N ASN A 559 12.62 -3.06 -17.57
CA ASN A 559 12.80 -1.61 -17.67
C ASN A 559 12.84 -1.14 -19.13
N LEU A 560 13.63 -1.80 -19.97
CA LEU A 560 13.69 -1.49 -21.41
C LEU A 560 12.34 -1.70 -22.09
N ALA A 561 11.61 -2.76 -21.72
CA ALA A 561 10.26 -2.99 -22.23
C ALA A 561 9.32 -1.83 -21.86
N TYR A 562 9.34 -1.40 -20.59
CA TYR A 562 8.55 -0.29 -20.09
C TYR A 562 8.92 1.03 -20.77
N TYR A 563 10.21 1.34 -20.89
CA TYR A 563 10.71 2.55 -21.56
C TYR A 563 10.22 2.65 -23.00
N HIS A 564 10.25 1.55 -23.75
CA HIS A 564 9.74 1.52 -25.11
C HIS A 564 8.20 1.49 -25.19
N GLU A 565 7.49 0.90 -24.22
CA GLU A 565 6.03 0.88 -24.23
C GLU A 565 5.43 2.28 -24.02
N TYR A 566 6.02 3.06 -23.12
CA TYR A 566 5.52 4.37 -22.73
C TYR A 566 6.30 5.54 -23.34
N GLY A 567 7.42 5.29 -24.03
CA GLY A 567 8.27 6.33 -24.61
C GLY A 567 9.04 7.14 -23.55
N ARG A 568 9.51 6.47 -22.50
CA ARG A 568 10.27 7.07 -21.40
C ARG A 568 11.76 6.90 -21.65
N HIS A 569 12.54 7.99 -21.64
CA HIS A 569 13.98 8.04 -22.01
C HIS A 569 14.30 7.66 -23.47
N VAL A 570 13.45 6.86 -24.12
CA VAL A 570 13.55 6.40 -25.52
C VAL A 570 12.26 6.70 -26.27
N GLU A 571 12.31 6.64 -27.61
CA GLU A 571 11.10 6.71 -28.43
C GLU A 571 10.19 5.50 -28.18
N LYS A 572 8.88 5.76 -28.16
CA LYS A 572 7.86 4.72 -28.01
C LYS A 572 7.94 3.72 -29.18
N ASP A 573 8.15 2.45 -28.86
CA ASP A 573 8.32 1.36 -29.82
C ASP A 573 7.76 0.06 -29.23
N LEU A 574 6.51 -0.25 -29.55
CA LEU A 574 5.84 -1.45 -29.02
C LEU A 574 6.49 -2.76 -29.49
N SER A 575 7.17 -2.73 -30.64
CA SER A 575 7.87 -3.89 -31.20
C SER A 575 9.10 -4.23 -30.34
N LYS A 576 9.89 -3.22 -29.94
CA LYS A 576 10.99 -3.41 -28.97
C LYS A 576 10.47 -3.79 -27.58
N ALA A 577 9.37 -3.18 -27.13
CA ALA A 577 8.75 -3.54 -25.85
C ALA A 577 8.39 -5.03 -25.80
N LEU A 578 7.79 -5.55 -26.87
CA LEU A 578 7.50 -6.97 -27.04
C LEU A 578 8.76 -7.84 -27.06
N GLN A 579 9.81 -7.40 -27.76
CA GLN A 579 11.07 -8.14 -27.82
C GLN A 579 11.69 -8.31 -26.42
N TYR A 580 11.85 -7.23 -25.67
CA TYR A 580 12.41 -7.29 -24.31
C TYR A 580 11.50 -8.05 -23.34
N THR A 581 10.18 -7.91 -23.48
CA THR A 581 9.21 -8.68 -22.69
C THR A 581 9.35 -10.18 -22.95
N ARG A 582 9.54 -10.62 -24.22
CA ARG A 582 9.80 -12.04 -24.53
C ARG A 582 11.10 -12.53 -23.91
N GLN A 583 12.19 -11.78 -24.06
CA GLN A 583 13.48 -12.16 -23.49
C GLN A 583 13.37 -12.34 -21.97
N ALA A 584 12.73 -11.40 -21.26
CA ALA A 584 12.51 -11.52 -19.82
C ALA A 584 11.59 -12.71 -19.47
N ALA A 585 10.55 -12.96 -20.27
CA ALA A 585 9.62 -14.08 -20.04
C ALA A 585 10.28 -15.46 -20.25
N GLU A 586 11.19 -15.57 -21.22
CA GLU A 586 12.02 -16.75 -21.49
C GLU A 586 13.04 -17.00 -20.36
N LEU A 587 13.48 -15.94 -19.70
CA LEU A 587 14.24 -16.00 -18.44
C LEU A 587 13.36 -16.21 -17.20
N ASN A 588 12.13 -16.71 -17.41
CA ASN A 588 11.13 -17.03 -16.40
C ASN A 588 10.54 -15.85 -15.62
N SER A 589 10.79 -14.58 -15.98
CA SER A 589 10.18 -13.45 -15.27
C SER A 589 8.65 -13.48 -15.36
N TRP A 590 8.00 -13.71 -14.23
CA TRP A 590 6.54 -13.80 -14.11
C TRP A 590 5.80 -12.51 -14.51
N ASN A 591 6.37 -11.34 -14.20
CA ASN A 591 5.86 -10.04 -14.64
C ASN A 591 5.88 -9.96 -16.17
N ALA A 592 6.99 -10.37 -16.78
CA ALA A 592 7.15 -10.39 -18.23
C ALA A 592 6.27 -11.47 -18.90
N GLN A 593 6.12 -12.65 -18.29
CA GLN A 593 5.22 -13.71 -18.76
C GLN A 593 3.76 -13.24 -18.73
N TYR A 594 3.32 -12.59 -17.65
CA TYR A 594 1.99 -12.01 -17.58
C TYR A 594 1.80 -10.93 -18.65
N LYS A 595 2.77 -10.01 -18.79
CA LYS A 595 2.75 -8.97 -19.82
C LYS A 595 2.71 -9.55 -21.24
N LEU A 596 3.49 -10.60 -21.51
CA LEU A 596 3.50 -11.30 -22.78
C LEU A 596 2.14 -11.95 -23.06
N GLY A 597 1.50 -12.51 -22.03
CA GLY A 597 0.11 -12.97 -22.10
C GLY A 597 -0.85 -11.86 -22.54
N GLN A 598 -0.72 -10.65 -21.99
CA GLN A 598 -1.53 -9.49 -22.40
C GLN A 598 -1.27 -9.07 -23.85
N PHE A 599 -0.02 -9.14 -24.33
CA PHE A 599 0.30 -8.82 -25.72
C PHE A 599 -0.38 -9.80 -26.69
N TYR A 600 -0.38 -11.10 -26.38
CA TYR A 600 -1.12 -12.08 -27.15
C TYR A 600 -2.63 -11.92 -27.04
N GLU A 601 -3.16 -11.60 -25.86
CA GLU A 601 -4.59 -11.40 -25.64
C GLU A 601 -5.13 -10.19 -26.44
N LYS A 602 -4.37 -9.10 -26.49
CA LYS A 602 -4.75 -7.86 -27.17
C LYS A 602 -4.29 -7.79 -28.64
N GLY A 603 -3.38 -8.67 -29.06
CA GLY A 603 -2.79 -8.63 -30.41
C GLY A 603 -1.86 -7.43 -30.63
N ILE A 604 -1.11 -7.03 -29.59
CA ILE A 604 -0.18 -5.88 -29.65
C ILE A 604 1.12 -6.36 -30.28
N GLU A 605 1.44 -5.90 -31.50
CA GLU A 605 2.65 -6.26 -32.26
C GLU A 605 2.84 -7.79 -32.48
N VAL A 606 1.79 -8.57 -32.19
CA VAL A 606 1.69 -10.02 -32.42
C VAL A 606 0.30 -10.35 -32.94
N SER A 607 0.17 -11.48 -33.65
CA SER A 607 -1.16 -12.00 -33.96
C SER A 607 -1.90 -12.35 -32.67
N GLN A 608 -3.10 -11.79 -32.49
CA GLN A 608 -3.94 -12.06 -31.33
C GLN A 608 -4.15 -13.57 -31.18
N SER A 609 -3.84 -14.09 -29.99
CA SER A 609 -3.99 -15.51 -29.65
C SER A 609 -4.32 -15.68 -28.18
N TYR A 610 -5.60 -15.90 -27.89
CA TYR A 610 -6.04 -16.25 -26.54
C TYR A 610 -5.44 -17.58 -26.03
N ALA A 611 -5.10 -18.50 -26.95
CA ALA A 611 -4.47 -19.77 -26.59
C ALA A 611 -3.04 -19.56 -26.08
N GLU A 612 -2.26 -18.67 -26.72
CA GLU A 612 -0.94 -18.29 -26.22
C GLU A 612 -1.05 -17.49 -24.92
N ALA A 613 -1.99 -16.54 -24.83
CA ALA A 613 -2.26 -15.82 -23.59
C ALA A 613 -2.56 -16.78 -22.42
N ALA A 614 -3.40 -17.80 -22.64
CA ALA A 614 -3.71 -18.80 -21.63
C ALA A 614 -2.49 -19.60 -21.17
N LYS A 615 -1.54 -19.92 -22.07
CA LYS A 615 -0.30 -20.62 -21.71
C LYS A 615 0.54 -19.77 -20.76
N TRP A 616 0.76 -18.50 -21.11
CA TRP A 616 1.54 -17.57 -20.29
C TRP A 616 0.86 -17.28 -18.95
N TYR A 617 -0.45 -17.04 -18.93
CA TYR A 617 -1.19 -16.83 -17.69
C TYR A 617 -1.14 -18.03 -16.75
N ARG A 618 -1.18 -19.27 -17.26
CA ARG A 618 -1.02 -20.48 -16.42
C ARG A 618 0.32 -20.53 -15.70
N LEU A 619 1.41 -20.20 -16.40
CA LEU A 619 2.76 -20.20 -15.81
C LEU A 619 2.86 -19.25 -14.62
N VAL A 620 2.15 -18.12 -14.68
CA VAL A 620 2.18 -17.09 -13.62
C VAL A 620 1.14 -17.34 -12.53
N ALA A 621 -0.03 -17.87 -12.90
CA ALA A 621 -1.15 -18.11 -11.99
C ALA A 621 -0.84 -19.13 -10.88
N VAL A 622 0.08 -20.07 -11.11
CA VAL A 622 0.54 -21.03 -10.10
C VAL A 622 1.40 -20.40 -9.01
N HIS A 623 1.91 -19.18 -9.21
CA HIS A 623 2.73 -18.44 -8.25
C HIS A 623 1.92 -17.39 -7.46
N ASP A 624 0.64 -17.64 -7.21
CA ASP A 624 -0.25 -16.72 -6.48
C ASP A 624 -0.30 -15.30 -7.08
N TYR A 625 -0.19 -15.17 -8.40
CA TYR A 625 -0.33 -13.89 -9.07
C TYR A 625 -1.80 -13.62 -9.42
N ALA A 626 -2.47 -12.83 -8.57
CA ALA A 626 -3.92 -12.69 -8.58
C ALA A 626 -4.51 -12.23 -9.92
N ALA A 627 -3.84 -11.33 -10.64
CA ALA A 627 -4.30 -10.84 -11.94
C ALA A 627 -4.19 -11.91 -13.05
N ALA A 628 -3.18 -12.79 -13.01
CA ALA A 628 -3.05 -13.91 -13.94
C ALA A 628 -4.08 -15.01 -13.64
N GLN A 629 -4.33 -15.29 -12.35
CA GLN A 629 -5.41 -16.18 -11.93
C GLN A 629 -6.76 -15.65 -12.41
N TYR A 630 -7.02 -14.35 -12.26
CA TYR A 630 -8.23 -13.72 -12.79
C TYR A 630 -8.34 -13.83 -14.31
N ALA A 631 -7.29 -13.47 -15.05
CA ALA A 631 -7.27 -13.52 -16.50
C ALA A 631 -7.51 -14.95 -17.02
N LEU A 632 -6.89 -15.95 -16.38
CA LEU A 632 -7.12 -17.36 -16.71
C LEU A 632 -8.57 -17.78 -16.44
N GLY A 633 -9.14 -17.33 -15.31
CA GLY A 633 -10.57 -17.52 -15.01
C GLY A 633 -11.49 -16.94 -16.08
N LEU A 634 -11.15 -15.76 -16.61
CA LEU A 634 -11.91 -15.11 -17.70
C LEU A 634 -11.83 -15.89 -19.02
N LEU A 635 -10.65 -16.43 -19.37
CA LEU A 635 -10.50 -17.26 -20.56
C LEU A 635 -11.34 -18.55 -20.45
N TYR A 636 -11.35 -19.19 -19.28
CA TYR A 636 -12.20 -20.36 -19.01
C TYR A 636 -13.69 -20.02 -19.02
N GLN A 637 -14.09 -18.89 -18.44
CA GLN A 637 -15.49 -18.43 -18.46
C GLN A 637 -15.97 -18.17 -19.89
N THR A 638 -15.13 -17.57 -20.74
CA THR A 638 -15.51 -17.14 -22.10
C THR A 638 -15.24 -18.20 -23.17
N GLY A 639 -14.46 -19.24 -22.86
CA GLY A 639 -14.02 -20.24 -23.85
C GLY A 639 -13.05 -19.68 -24.90
N ARG A 640 -12.38 -18.56 -24.62
CA ARG A 640 -11.43 -17.95 -25.54
C ARG A 640 -10.05 -18.58 -25.35
N GLY A 641 -9.55 -19.25 -26.39
CA GLY A 641 -8.22 -19.88 -26.36
C GLY A 641 -8.11 -21.15 -25.52
N VAL A 642 -9.17 -21.50 -24.76
CA VAL A 642 -9.32 -22.71 -23.97
C VAL A 642 -10.76 -23.21 -24.12
N SER A 643 -11.02 -24.50 -23.89
CA SER A 643 -12.39 -24.99 -23.80
C SER A 643 -13.12 -24.26 -22.66
N GLN A 644 -14.34 -23.79 -22.93
CA GLN A 644 -15.15 -23.13 -21.92
C GLN A 644 -15.41 -24.08 -20.75
N ASP A 645 -15.08 -23.64 -19.54
CA ASP A 645 -15.28 -24.40 -18.32
C ASP A 645 -15.55 -23.45 -17.14
N TYR A 646 -16.81 -23.42 -16.70
CA TYR A 646 -17.22 -22.55 -15.61
C TYR A 646 -16.74 -23.03 -14.23
N GLN A 647 -16.46 -24.32 -14.06
CA GLN A 647 -15.94 -24.85 -12.79
C GLN A 647 -14.47 -24.43 -12.61
N GLU A 648 -13.67 -24.55 -13.67
CA GLU A 648 -12.30 -24.03 -13.67
C GLU A 648 -12.28 -22.50 -13.51
N ALA A 649 -13.16 -21.77 -14.19
CA ALA A 649 -13.26 -20.32 -14.01
C ALA A 649 -13.48 -19.91 -12.55
N ILE A 650 -14.40 -20.58 -11.84
CA ILE A 650 -14.68 -20.32 -10.42
C ILE A 650 -13.49 -20.68 -9.54
N LYS A 651 -12.79 -21.78 -9.82
CA LYS A 651 -11.59 -22.17 -9.08
C LYS A 651 -10.54 -21.05 -9.16
N TRP A 652 -10.25 -20.56 -10.35
CA TRP A 652 -9.29 -19.47 -10.57
C TRP A 652 -9.75 -18.15 -9.96
N TYR A 653 -11.02 -17.79 -10.09
CA TYR A 653 -11.56 -16.60 -9.44
C TYR A 653 -11.51 -16.69 -7.91
N ARG A 654 -11.75 -17.85 -7.30
CA ARG A 654 -11.62 -18.04 -5.84
C ARG A 654 -10.18 -17.88 -5.36
N LEU A 655 -9.21 -18.38 -6.12
CA LEU A 655 -7.79 -18.18 -5.81
C LEU A 655 -7.41 -16.70 -5.87
N SER A 656 -7.80 -16.01 -6.95
CA SER A 656 -7.56 -14.57 -7.12
C SER A 656 -8.26 -13.72 -6.03
N ALA A 657 -9.50 -14.09 -5.68
CA ALA A 657 -10.29 -13.48 -4.62
C ALA A 657 -9.68 -13.68 -3.21
N ARG A 658 -9.01 -14.80 -2.95
CA ARG A 658 -8.26 -15.03 -1.70
C ARG A 658 -7.13 -14.00 -1.53
N LEU A 659 -6.52 -13.62 -2.64
CA LEU A 659 -5.49 -12.58 -2.74
C LEU A 659 -6.10 -11.17 -2.85
N LYS A 660 -7.39 -11.01 -2.53
CA LYS A 660 -8.10 -9.74 -2.46
C LYS A 660 -8.24 -8.98 -3.79
N TYR A 661 -8.11 -9.66 -4.93
CA TYR A 661 -8.27 -9.04 -6.26
C TYR A 661 -9.74 -8.70 -6.54
N ARG A 662 -10.02 -7.41 -6.75
CA ARG A 662 -11.39 -6.86 -6.75
C ARG A 662 -12.23 -7.37 -7.93
N GLU A 663 -11.64 -7.54 -9.10
CA GLU A 663 -12.30 -8.03 -10.31
C GLU A 663 -12.75 -9.49 -10.17
N ALA A 664 -12.02 -10.28 -9.37
CA ALA A 664 -12.36 -11.67 -9.08
C ALA A 664 -13.60 -11.77 -8.19
N TYR A 665 -13.75 -10.88 -7.20
CA TYR A 665 -14.97 -10.81 -6.37
C TYR A 665 -16.22 -10.52 -7.23
N TYR A 666 -16.14 -9.55 -8.13
CA TYR A 666 -17.27 -9.23 -9.02
C TYR A 666 -17.59 -10.39 -9.97
N SER A 667 -16.57 -11.06 -10.49
CA SER A 667 -16.77 -12.22 -11.37
C SER A 667 -17.41 -13.39 -10.62
N LEU A 668 -17.00 -13.66 -9.37
CA LEU A 668 -17.70 -14.64 -8.52
C LEU A 668 -19.16 -14.27 -8.29
N SER A 669 -19.47 -12.99 -8.02
CA SER A 669 -20.85 -12.51 -7.94
C SER A 669 -21.63 -12.81 -9.22
N TYR A 670 -21.03 -12.54 -10.37
CA TYR A 670 -21.64 -12.81 -11.67
C TYR A 670 -21.91 -14.30 -11.88
N MET A 671 -20.95 -15.16 -11.54
CA MET A 671 -21.07 -16.62 -11.67
C MET A 671 -22.19 -17.19 -10.78
N TYR A 672 -22.27 -16.80 -9.51
CA TYR A 672 -23.35 -17.21 -8.60
C TYR A 672 -24.72 -16.68 -9.03
N SER A 673 -24.79 -15.45 -9.55
CA SER A 673 -26.08 -14.88 -9.98
C SER A 673 -26.70 -15.60 -11.17
N ASN A 674 -25.86 -16.14 -12.05
CA ASN A 674 -26.29 -16.86 -13.25
C ASN A 674 -26.30 -18.40 -13.07
N GLY A 675 -25.72 -18.93 -11.99
CA GLY A 675 -25.57 -20.37 -11.78
C GLY A 675 -24.59 -21.03 -12.76
N TRP A 676 -23.54 -20.31 -13.15
CA TRP A 676 -22.53 -20.84 -14.08
C TRP A 676 -21.44 -21.56 -13.29
N GLY A 677 -21.31 -22.88 -13.46
CA GLY A 677 -20.30 -23.69 -12.74
C GLY A 677 -20.57 -23.91 -11.25
N VAL A 678 -21.59 -23.25 -10.70
CA VAL A 678 -22.11 -23.40 -9.32
C VAL A 678 -23.63 -23.35 -9.35
N GLU A 679 -24.26 -23.85 -8.29
CA GLU A 679 -25.70 -23.63 -8.08
C GLU A 679 -26.00 -22.12 -7.99
N ARG A 680 -27.07 -21.70 -8.65
CA ARG A 680 -27.50 -20.30 -8.64
C ARG A 680 -27.89 -19.89 -7.23
N ASP A 681 -27.22 -18.86 -6.70
CA ASP A 681 -27.39 -18.39 -5.33
C ASP A 681 -27.30 -16.86 -5.32
N LEU A 682 -28.46 -16.22 -5.30
CA LEU A 682 -28.54 -14.75 -5.38
C LEU A 682 -27.98 -14.08 -4.11
N GLN A 683 -28.15 -14.69 -2.93
CA GLN A 683 -27.61 -14.14 -1.69
C GLN A 683 -26.08 -14.18 -1.68
N LYS A 684 -25.47 -15.32 -2.07
CA LYS A 684 -24.00 -15.36 -2.24
C LYS A 684 -23.52 -14.41 -3.32
N ALA A 685 -24.26 -14.26 -4.42
CA ALA A 685 -23.92 -13.29 -5.45
C ALA A 685 -23.91 -11.85 -4.91
N PHE A 686 -24.88 -11.51 -4.05
CA PHE A 686 -24.93 -10.22 -3.35
C PHE A 686 -23.73 -10.05 -2.42
N ASP A 687 -23.40 -11.04 -1.58
CA ASP A 687 -22.28 -10.96 -0.65
C ASP A 687 -20.92 -10.78 -1.37
N TRP A 688 -20.70 -11.50 -2.48
CA TRP A 688 -19.52 -11.29 -3.32
C TRP A 688 -19.51 -9.94 -4.02
N CYS A 689 -20.68 -9.44 -4.44
CA CYS A 689 -20.82 -8.11 -5.03
C CYS A 689 -20.48 -7.03 -4.03
N LEU A 690 -20.92 -7.19 -2.77
CA LEU A 690 -20.61 -6.26 -1.69
C LEU A 690 -19.11 -6.20 -1.42
N LYS A 691 -18.42 -7.34 -1.33
CA LYS A 691 -16.95 -7.39 -1.18
C LYS A 691 -16.21 -6.70 -2.33
N ALA A 692 -16.70 -6.86 -3.56
CA ALA A 692 -16.15 -6.16 -4.72
C ALA A 692 -16.41 -4.64 -4.64
N ALA A 693 -17.60 -4.24 -4.22
CA ALA A 693 -18.00 -2.85 -4.08
C ALA A 693 -17.30 -2.12 -2.91
N GLU A 694 -16.96 -2.84 -1.84
CA GLU A 694 -16.13 -2.33 -0.74
C GLU A 694 -14.72 -1.97 -1.21
N LYS A 695 -14.23 -2.63 -2.27
CA LYS A 695 -12.95 -2.35 -2.94
C LYS A 695 -13.08 -1.48 -4.20
N ASP A 696 -14.17 -0.73 -4.29
CA ASP A 696 -14.41 0.24 -5.37
C ASP A 696 -14.35 -0.37 -6.78
N GLN A 697 -14.69 -1.66 -6.92
CA GLN A 697 -14.91 -2.23 -8.24
C GLN A 697 -16.19 -1.61 -8.83
N TRP A 698 -16.02 -0.71 -9.79
CA TRP A 698 -17.09 0.17 -10.30
C TRP A 698 -18.35 -0.58 -10.75
N ALA A 699 -18.21 -1.75 -11.39
CA ALA A 699 -19.34 -2.55 -11.87
C ALA A 699 -20.14 -3.15 -10.70
N ALA A 700 -19.45 -3.53 -9.63
CA ALA A 700 -20.02 -4.04 -8.39
C ALA A 700 -20.72 -2.93 -7.62
N VAL A 701 -20.09 -1.76 -7.47
CA VAL A 701 -20.68 -0.58 -6.83
C VAL A 701 -21.98 -0.19 -7.53
N TYR A 702 -22.00 -0.17 -8.86
CA TYR A 702 -23.22 0.04 -9.65
C TYR A 702 -24.26 -1.07 -9.42
N ARG A 703 -23.83 -2.33 -9.39
CA ARG A 703 -24.74 -3.47 -9.19
C ARG A 703 -25.35 -3.49 -7.80
N MET A 704 -24.66 -2.99 -6.78
CA MET A 704 -25.24 -2.77 -5.45
C MET A 704 -26.42 -1.79 -5.53
N GLY A 705 -26.28 -0.69 -6.28
CA GLY A 705 -27.38 0.24 -6.52
C GLY A 705 -28.59 -0.44 -7.19
N ARG A 706 -28.34 -1.34 -8.15
CA ARG A 706 -29.40 -2.14 -8.79
C ARG A 706 -30.12 -3.06 -7.81
N TYR A 707 -29.41 -3.71 -6.90
CA TYR A 707 -30.05 -4.58 -5.90
C TYR A 707 -31.03 -3.81 -5.01
N TYR A 708 -30.68 -2.61 -4.58
CA TYR A 708 -31.58 -1.74 -3.81
C TYR A 708 -32.70 -1.12 -4.65
N GLU A 709 -32.48 -0.83 -5.94
CA GLU A 709 -33.51 -0.31 -6.85
C GLU A 709 -34.57 -1.37 -7.19
N GLU A 710 -34.13 -2.60 -7.44
CA GLU A 710 -34.99 -3.72 -7.85
C GLU A 710 -35.71 -4.37 -6.67
N GLY A 711 -35.03 -4.51 -5.53
CA GLY A 711 -35.59 -5.07 -4.31
C GLY A 711 -35.73 -6.61 -4.30
N GLU A 712 -35.02 -7.33 -5.19
CA GLU A 712 -35.16 -8.80 -5.34
C GLU A 712 -34.45 -9.56 -4.21
N ILE A 713 -33.33 -9.03 -3.69
CA ILE A 713 -32.48 -9.70 -2.68
C ILE A 713 -32.50 -8.92 -1.36
N VAL A 714 -32.47 -7.60 -1.43
CA VAL A 714 -32.61 -6.67 -0.30
C VAL A 714 -33.91 -5.91 -0.42
N SER A 715 -34.43 -5.37 0.69
CA SER A 715 -35.60 -4.50 0.63
C SER A 715 -35.36 -3.33 -0.32
N LYS A 716 -36.32 -3.10 -1.23
CA LYS A 716 -36.26 -2.00 -2.18
C LYS A 716 -36.09 -0.65 -1.46
N ASP A 717 -35.02 0.06 -1.78
CA ASP A 717 -34.66 1.33 -1.17
C ASP A 717 -33.98 2.24 -2.22
N TYR A 718 -34.73 3.18 -2.76
CA TYR A 718 -34.21 4.11 -3.76
C TYR A 718 -33.19 5.10 -3.19
N LEU A 719 -33.23 5.41 -1.89
CA LEU A 719 -32.25 6.29 -1.26
C LEU A 719 -30.90 5.58 -1.13
N GLU A 720 -30.92 4.31 -0.75
CA GLU A 720 -29.69 3.51 -0.70
C GLU A 720 -29.16 3.23 -2.12
N ALA A 721 -30.04 2.94 -3.09
CA ALA A 721 -29.67 2.82 -4.49
C ALA A 721 -28.97 4.10 -5.01
N LEU A 722 -29.49 5.27 -4.66
CA LEU A 722 -28.89 6.55 -5.02
C LEU A 722 -27.47 6.71 -4.46
N LYS A 723 -27.22 6.34 -3.20
CA LYS A 723 -25.86 6.40 -2.61
C LYS A 723 -24.88 5.54 -3.38
N TRP A 724 -25.28 4.32 -3.73
CA TRP A 724 -24.45 3.40 -4.52
C TRP A 724 -24.22 3.90 -5.95
N TYR A 725 -25.25 4.42 -6.62
CA TYR A 725 -25.09 4.99 -7.96
C TYR A 725 -24.22 6.24 -7.99
N ARG A 726 -24.35 7.13 -7.00
CA ARG A 726 -23.43 8.27 -6.85
C ARG A 726 -21.99 7.79 -6.68
N ARG A 727 -21.74 6.84 -5.77
CA ARG A 727 -20.40 6.25 -5.60
C ARG A 727 -19.85 5.66 -6.90
N ALA A 728 -20.65 4.90 -7.66
CA ALA A 728 -20.21 4.35 -8.94
C ALA A 728 -19.97 5.43 -10.01
N ALA A 729 -20.75 6.51 -10.01
CA ALA A 729 -20.54 7.65 -10.90
C ALA A 729 -19.24 8.40 -10.58
N HIS A 730 -18.89 8.54 -9.30
CA HIS A 730 -17.60 9.08 -8.85
C HIS A 730 -16.42 8.20 -9.25
N LEU A 731 -16.61 6.88 -9.35
CA LEU A 731 -15.65 5.94 -9.94
C LEU A 731 -15.68 5.95 -11.49
N ASN A 732 -16.09 7.07 -12.09
CA ASN A 732 -16.18 7.31 -13.52
C ASN A 732 -17.11 6.37 -14.33
N TYR A 733 -18.04 5.66 -13.69
CA TYR A 733 -18.96 4.78 -14.41
C TYR A 733 -20.18 5.52 -14.97
N ALA A 734 -20.12 5.90 -16.26
CA ALA A 734 -21.14 6.69 -16.94
C ALA A 734 -22.59 6.14 -16.84
N PRO A 735 -22.85 4.82 -16.89
CA PRO A 735 -24.20 4.28 -16.68
C PRO A 735 -24.76 4.57 -15.28
N ALA A 736 -23.91 4.70 -14.26
CA ALA A 736 -24.34 5.07 -12.90
C ALA A 736 -24.78 6.53 -12.84
N ALA A 737 -24.01 7.45 -13.43
CA ALA A 737 -24.39 8.87 -13.53
C ALA A 737 -25.75 9.03 -14.21
N TYR A 738 -25.99 8.28 -15.30
CA TYR A 738 -27.31 8.22 -15.93
C TYR A 738 -28.41 7.74 -14.97
N ARG A 739 -28.17 6.69 -14.18
CA ARG A 739 -29.17 6.22 -13.19
C ARG A 739 -29.44 7.26 -12.10
N VAL A 740 -28.44 7.99 -11.63
CA VAL A 740 -28.65 9.11 -10.71
C VAL A 740 -29.59 10.14 -11.33
N GLY A 741 -29.37 10.51 -12.60
CA GLY A 741 -30.26 11.39 -13.34
C GLY A 741 -31.70 10.88 -13.40
N VAL A 742 -31.89 9.58 -13.65
CA VAL A 742 -33.22 8.94 -13.64
C VAL A 742 -33.91 9.04 -12.27
N LEU A 743 -33.17 8.84 -11.17
CA LEU A 743 -33.74 8.94 -9.83
C LEU A 743 -34.21 10.37 -9.51
N PHE A 744 -33.42 11.39 -9.86
CA PHE A 744 -33.80 12.80 -9.71
C PHE A 744 -34.96 13.21 -10.62
N GLU A 745 -34.97 12.73 -11.86
CA GLU A 745 -36.03 13.03 -12.81
C GLU A 745 -37.40 12.50 -12.36
N ASN A 746 -37.41 11.32 -11.74
CA ASN A 746 -38.64 10.66 -11.30
C ASN A 746 -38.99 10.91 -9.83
N GLY A 747 -38.07 11.49 -9.05
CA GLY A 747 -38.25 11.68 -7.60
C GLY A 747 -38.25 10.35 -6.83
N TRP A 748 -37.42 9.39 -7.23
CA TRP A 748 -37.30 8.10 -6.56
C TRP A 748 -36.22 8.14 -5.49
N GLY A 749 -36.63 8.07 -4.23
CA GLY A 749 -35.72 8.18 -3.07
C GLY A 749 -35.23 9.60 -2.79
N VAL A 750 -35.59 10.57 -3.64
CA VAL A 750 -35.26 11.99 -3.54
C VAL A 750 -36.42 12.85 -4.03
N ASN A 751 -36.39 14.15 -3.72
CA ASN A 751 -37.29 15.10 -4.35
C ASN A 751 -37.00 15.16 -5.85
N LYS A 752 -38.07 15.21 -6.66
CA LYS A 752 -37.94 15.37 -8.10
C LYS A 752 -37.23 16.70 -8.42
N ASP A 753 -36.13 16.61 -9.17
CA ASP A 753 -35.32 17.76 -9.59
C ASP A 753 -34.80 17.54 -11.02
N LEU A 754 -35.42 18.23 -11.98
CA LEU A 754 -35.02 18.13 -13.39
C LEU A 754 -33.72 18.85 -13.70
N ALA A 755 -33.34 19.88 -12.94
CA ALA A 755 -32.09 20.59 -13.14
C ALA A 755 -30.93 19.70 -12.72
N GLU A 756 -31.05 19.05 -11.57
CA GLU A 756 -30.08 18.08 -11.07
C GLU A 756 -30.00 16.86 -12.00
N ALA A 757 -31.14 16.32 -12.45
CA ALA A 757 -31.16 15.23 -13.42
C ALA A 757 -30.39 15.57 -14.71
N LYS A 758 -30.58 16.79 -15.25
CA LYS A 758 -29.84 17.27 -16.44
C LYS A 758 -28.33 17.31 -16.21
N LYS A 759 -27.84 17.73 -15.03
CA LYS A 759 -26.40 17.71 -14.72
C LYS A 759 -25.83 16.30 -14.76
N TRP A 760 -26.50 15.34 -14.12
CA TRP A 760 -26.07 13.94 -14.10
C TRP A 760 -26.13 13.28 -15.49
N TYR A 761 -27.14 13.62 -16.30
CA TYR A 761 -27.17 13.20 -17.69
C TYR A 761 -26.04 13.82 -18.51
N GLN A 762 -25.71 15.11 -18.29
CA GLN A 762 -24.58 15.75 -18.97
C GLN A 762 -23.27 15.05 -18.66
N GLN A 763 -22.99 14.76 -17.38
CA GLN A 763 -21.80 14.04 -16.96
C GLN A 763 -21.69 12.65 -17.61
N ALA A 764 -22.79 11.91 -17.72
CA ALA A 764 -22.82 10.61 -18.41
C ALA A 764 -22.61 10.77 -19.94
N ALA A 765 -23.19 11.81 -20.54
CA ALA A 765 -23.10 12.10 -21.96
C ALA A 765 -21.69 12.54 -22.40
N ASP A 766 -21.00 13.34 -21.57
CA ASP A 766 -19.62 13.78 -21.79
C ASP A 766 -18.67 12.58 -21.85
N LYS A 767 -18.97 11.54 -21.06
CA LYS A 767 -18.29 10.23 -21.09
C LYS A 767 -18.79 9.30 -22.19
N GLY A 768 -19.57 9.82 -23.14
CA GLY A 768 -20.01 9.10 -24.34
C GLY A 768 -21.26 8.24 -24.18
N TYR A 769 -21.95 8.24 -23.02
CA TYR A 769 -23.12 7.38 -22.81
C TYR A 769 -24.32 7.84 -23.64
N SER A 770 -24.72 7.02 -24.62
CA SER A 770 -25.72 7.37 -25.62
C SER A 770 -27.10 7.66 -25.02
N MET A 771 -27.57 6.83 -24.07
CA MET A 771 -28.89 7.02 -23.46
C MET A 771 -28.99 8.37 -22.72
N ALA A 772 -27.89 8.85 -22.15
CA ALA A 772 -27.87 10.17 -21.52
C ALA A 772 -27.93 11.30 -22.56
N LYS A 773 -27.19 11.17 -23.67
CA LYS A 773 -27.25 12.12 -24.79
C LYS A 773 -28.67 12.24 -25.36
N ASP A 774 -29.35 11.11 -25.51
CA ASP A 774 -30.72 11.08 -26.02
C ASP A 774 -31.69 11.69 -25.00
N ARG A 775 -31.55 11.35 -23.72
CA ARG A 775 -32.42 11.92 -22.67
C ARG A 775 -32.24 13.44 -22.52
N LEU A 776 -31.03 13.96 -22.67
CA LEU A 776 -30.78 15.41 -22.67
C LEU A 776 -31.47 16.12 -23.81
N LYS A 777 -31.46 15.54 -25.03
CA LYS A 777 -32.16 16.13 -26.19
C LYS A 777 -33.65 16.23 -25.92
N GLU A 778 -34.26 15.15 -25.42
CA GLU A 778 -35.68 15.10 -25.07
C GLU A 778 -36.04 16.16 -24.03
N LEU A 779 -35.22 16.30 -22.97
CA LEU A 779 -35.42 17.30 -21.92
C LEU A 779 -35.10 18.75 -22.35
N SER A 780 -34.51 18.94 -23.53
CA SER A 780 -34.22 20.25 -24.12
C SER A 780 -35.26 20.68 -25.17
N SER A 781 -36.11 19.74 -25.59
CA SER A 781 -37.23 19.97 -26.52
C SER A 781 -38.57 20.28 -25.84
N ASP A 782 -38.64 20.08 -24.52
CA ASP A 782 -39.75 20.47 -23.63
C ASP A 782 -39.44 21.82 -22.94
#